data_AF-A0A7S7SHH9-F1
#
_entry.id   AF-A0A7S7SHH9-F1
#
_cell.length_a   1.000
_cell.length_b   1.000
_cell.length_c   1.000
_cell.angle_alpha   90.00
_cell.angle_beta   90.00
_cell.angle_gamma   90.00
#
_symmetry.space_group_name_H-M   'P 1'
#
loop_
_entity.id
_entity.type
_entity.pdbx_description
1 polymer ?
#
loop_
_entity_poly.entity_id
_entity_poly.type
_entity_poly.pdbx_seq_one_letter_code
_entity_poly.pdbx_strand_id
1 'polypeptide(L)'
;MGLIKGSLQISVSRRISNAIDDSGFVQGVTFALQTPVGYTNLPVTVRPLDTSILIENFQFNMTSQGTFLVKVSGIRTEAGGTTQAYVQWLTNEQLPIPSPITTVGTSQTSLYATTLAASVYGTGPPLPQYLDFDNMIASGAGMATTRVTEGFGSAFVRRVTADTTNGMRVMIRLAGVPTGAKIVAPDAIAGSDAAIPTSSGQFGTNPTGGLYNPLAGNTLLLVRVRGAQPDGSGGFVVWTPSTGPQALFGVGEIDYQGSSPYVVYEVLDASSTTLESAQIPLWLFLPTDQFVTEGVVTQTVSLGPLSTLTGSVAGAPIPRYKAATVTNDCQLLGDCNANYFPKMEITPTRSPEDFSAPSGSAAQSGYVLVHNIGGGLLQWRVLTRYVNGAGWLTVANPSGANNATVRFDVLPKSLPEGLYEADLVFQNVNPYSGSVEEQFVHVKLTVTAPLPEQPPPAPAPTITNVVTPGSRWGMPFAPGALVVLLGTNFTDQTTVTMRGRPASIVLVSATELTVQVPVDLTPGPAPVVATNSGSASVAYGVDIVAISPDLLFILNSDDETNSADRPAETGKTLQLFITGLASAIHPVKVRIHDRWMDATPEPTLQLGVDLLKVTIPADLPTMQSDTMVCAQVSETLDGVCSVARNIWLKETAQ
;
A
#
# COMPACT_ATOMS: atom_id res chain seq x y z
N MET A 1 -47.44 -15.23 72.61
CA MET A 1 -46.55 -15.00 71.45
C MET A 1 -47.04 -13.75 70.75
N GLY A 2 -46.19 -12.73 70.64
CA GLY A 2 -46.58 -11.47 70.00
C GLY A 2 -46.60 -11.61 68.48
N LEU A 3 -47.65 -11.10 67.85
CA LEU A 3 -47.74 -10.96 66.40
C LEU A 3 -46.95 -9.71 65.99
N ILE A 4 -45.92 -9.87 65.16
CA ILE A 4 -45.21 -8.75 64.55
C ILE A 4 -45.86 -8.47 63.20
N LYS A 5 -46.27 -7.22 62.98
CA LYS A 5 -46.79 -6.74 61.69
C LYS A 5 -46.22 -5.36 61.38
N GLY A 6 -45.96 -5.12 60.10
CA GLY A 6 -45.47 -3.81 59.68
C GLY A 6 -44.90 -3.78 58.28
N SER A 7 -44.01 -2.81 58.07
CA SER A 7 -43.25 -2.62 56.83
C SER A 7 -41.76 -2.54 57.11
N LEU A 8 -40.96 -2.96 56.13
CA LEU A 8 -39.50 -2.93 56.15
C LEU A 8 -39.01 -2.06 54.99
N GLN A 9 -38.31 -0.98 55.31
CA GLN A 9 -37.63 -0.18 54.32
C GLN A 9 -36.16 -0.59 54.24
N ILE A 10 -35.69 -0.83 53.02
CA ILE A 10 -34.28 -1.08 52.73
C ILE A 10 -33.82 -0.02 51.74
N SER A 11 -33.01 0.91 52.23
CA SER A 11 -32.34 1.92 51.41
C SER A 11 -30.98 1.41 50.97
N VAL A 12 -30.54 1.81 49.80
CA VAL A 12 -29.22 1.51 49.26
C VAL A 12 -28.58 2.80 48.76
N SER A 13 -27.25 2.84 48.71
CA SER A 13 -26.50 4.01 48.23
C SER A 13 -26.58 4.23 46.71
N ARG A 14 -27.46 3.50 46.00
CA ARG A 14 -27.65 3.50 44.55
C ARG A 14 -29.12 3.38 44.20
N ARG A 15 -29.51 3.74 42.98
CA ARG A 15 -30.90 3.56 42.53
C ARG A 15 -31.25 2.08 42.41
N ILE A 16 -32.47 1.73 42.79
CA ILE A 16 -33.05 0.39 42.62
C ILE A 16 -33.34 0.15 41.15
N SER A 17 -32.81 -0.95 40.62
CA SER A 17 -32.89 -1.34 39.20
C SER A 17 -33.71 -2.60 38.97
N ASN A 18 -34.47 -3.08 39.96
CA ASN A 18 -35.44 -4.13 39.74
C ASN A 18 -36.47 -3.72 38.66
N ALA A 19 -36.99 -4.68 37.89
CA ALA A 19 -38.16 -4.40 37.06
C ALA A 19 -39.40 -4.23 37.94
N ILE A 20 -40.36 -3.46 37.45
CA ILE A 20 -41.69 -3.31 38.05
C ILE A 20 -42.75 -3.92 37.13
N ASP A 21 -43.87 -4.36 37.71
CA ASP A 21 -45.06 -4.71 36.92
C ASP A 21 -45.90 -3.47 36.57
N ASP A 22 -46.99 -3.69 35.83
CA ASP A 22 -47.93 -2.64 35.42
C ASP A 22 -48.62 -1.93 36.61
N SER A 23 -48.61 -2.55 37.79
CA SER A 23 -49.13 -1.97 39.03
C SER A 23 -48.07 -1.21 39.84
N GLY A 24 -46.84 -1.13 39.34
CA GLY A 24 -45.72 -0.44 39.96
C GLY A 24 -45.02 -1.21 41.09
N PHE A 25 -45.27 -2.52 41.22
CA PHE A 25 -44.63 -3.36 42.24
C PHE A 25 -43.34 -3.99 41.74
N VAL A 26 -42.35 -4.05 42.62
CA VAL A 26 -41.03 -4.62 42.36
C VAL A 26 -41.13 -6.14 42.16
N GLN A 27 -40.56 -6.61 41.05
CA GLN A 27 -40.47 -8.02 40.72
C GLN A 27 -39.16 -8.64 41.23
N GLY A 28 -39.23 -9.93 41.58
CA GLY A 28 -38.07 -10.75 41.96
C GLY A 28 -37.53 -10.57 43.38
N VAL A 29 -38.10 -9.64 44.18
CA VAL A 29 -37.72 -9.48 45.58
C VAL A 29 -38.53 -10.44 46.46
N THR A 30 -37.85 -11.23 47.27
CA THR A 30 -38.48 -12.15 48.24
C THR A 30 -38.15 -11.73 49.66
N PHE A 31 -39.13 -11.79 50.56
CA PHE A 31 -38.96 -11.64 52.00
C PHE A 31 -39.29 -12.96 52.69
N ALA A 32 -38.31 -13.58 53.34
CA ALA A 32 -38.47 -14.90 53.93
C ALA A 32 -38.17 -14.89 55.43
N LEU A 33 -38.93 -15.66 56.20
CA LEU A 33 -38.70 -15.91 57.62
C LEU A 33 -38.02 -17.27 57.81
N GLN A 34 -37.04 -17.35 58.69
CA GLN A 34 -36.45 -18.62 59.09
C GLN A 34 -37.41 -19.44 59.95
N THR A 35 -37.60 -20.69 59.55
CA THR A 35 -38.38 -21.72 60.25
C THR A 35 -37.47 -22.92 60.57
N PRO A 36 -37.92 -23.90 61.38
CA PRO A 36 -37.14 -25.10 61.66
C PRO A 36 -36.73 -25.92 60.42
N VAL A 37 -37.47 -25.77 59.31
CA VAL A 37 -37.21 -26.46 58.04
C VAL A 37 -36.51 -25.58 56.99
N GLY A 38 -36.09 -24.36 57.38
CA GLY A 38 -35.41 -23.40 56.49
C GLY A 38 -36.18 -22.10 56.29
N TYR A 39 -35.80 -21.32 55.28
CA TYR A 39 -36.44 -20.03 54.97
C TYR A 39 -37.74 -20.23 54.19
N THR A 40 -38.83 -19.64 54.68
CA THR A 40 -40.15 -19.66 54.02
C THR A 40 -40.53 -18.23 53.61
N ASN A 41 -40.90 -18.04 52.34
CA ASN A 41 -41.33 -16.74 51.82
C ASN A 41 -42.64 -16.28 52.48
N LEU A 42 -42.69 -15.03 52.92
CA LEU A 42 -43.87 -14.38 53.42
C LEU A 42 -44.62 -13.68 52.26
N PRO A 43 -45.96 -13.63 52.30
CA PRO A 43 -46.73 -12.86 51.34
C PRO A 43 -46.53 -11.37 51.66
N VAL A 44 -45.78 -10.67 50.82
CA VAL A 44 -45.50 -9.24 50.95
C VAL A 44 -45.69 -8.54 49.62
N THR A 45 -45.86 -7.23 49.70
CA THR A 45 -45.86 -6.35 48.54
C THR A 45 -44.62 -5.49 48.58
N VAL A 46 -43.93 -5.30 47.45
CA VAL A 46 -42.67 -4.54 47.40
C VAL A 46 -42.83 -3.36 46.46
N ARG A 47 -42.61 -2.15 46.97
CA ARG A 47 -42.64 -0.90 46.18
C ARG A 47 -41.24 -0.30 46.05
N PRO A 48 -40.87 0.24 44.88
CA PRO A 48 -39.63 0.98 44.74
C PRO A 48 -39.81 2.42 45.24
N LEU A 49 -38.73 2.98 45.78
CA LEU A 49 -38.60 4.34 46.28
C LEU A 49 -37.21 4.87 45.88
N ASP A 50 -37.01 5.13 44.58
CA ASP A 50 -35.75 5.54 43.95
C ASP A 50 -34.49 4.77 44.43
N THR A 51 -33.89 5.15 45.56
CA THR A 51 -32.76 4.49 46.22
C THR A 51 -33.15 3.55 47.36
N SER A 52 -34.42 3.18 47.48
CA SER A 52 -34.91 2.27 48.51
C SER A 52 -36.06 1.40 48.01
N ILE A 53 -36.33 0.31 48.72
CA ILE A 53 -37.55 -0.47 48.56
C ILE A 53 -38.34 -0.47 49.87
N LEU A 54 -39.67 -0.47 49.75
CA LEU A 54 -40.59 -0.65 50.87
C LEU A 54 -41.27 -2.00 50.73
N ILE A 55 -41.01 -2.90 51.68
CA ILE A 55 -41.67 -4.19 51.81
C ILE A 55 -42.85 -4.00 52.77
N GLU A 56 -44.07 -4.07 52.24
CA GLU A 56 -45.31 -3.77 52.95
C GLU A 56 -46.02 -5.04 53.41
N ASN A 57 -46.80 -4.90 54.49
CA ASN A 57 -47.78 -5.88 54.97
C ASN A 57 -47.20 -7.23 55.40
N PHE A 58 -45.95 -7.27 55.86
CA PHE A 58 -45.43 -8.52 56.43
C PHE A 58 -46.09 -8.78 57.80
N GLN A 59 -46.30 -10.06 58.10
CA GLN A 59 -46.78 -10.51 59.41
C GLN A 59 -46.22 -11.88 59.77
N PHE A 60 -45.78 -12.06 61.01
CA PHE A 60 -45.37 -13.35 61.55
C PHE A 60 -45.40 -13.36 63.08
N ASN A 61 -45.45 -14.55 63.67
CA ASN A 61 -45.41 -14.73 65.12
C ASN A 61 -43.96 -14.76 65.61
N MET A 62 -43.67 -14.03 66.68
CA MET A 62 -42.38 -14.10 67.35
C MET A 62 -42.19 -15.47 68.01
N THR A 63 -40.97 -16.01 67.93
CA THR A 63 -40.62 -17.29 68.56
C THR A 63 -40.65 -17.17 70.08
N SER A 64 -40.73 -18.30 70.79
CA SER A 64 -40.62 -18.34 72.26
C SER A 64 -39.27 -17.85 72.79
N GLN A 65 -38.25 -17.73 71.92
CA GLN A 65 -36.93 -17.19 72.25
C GLN A 65 -36.82 -15.67 72.06
N GLY A 66 -37.87 -15.00 71.56
CA GLY A 66 -37.85 -13.55 71.34
C GLY A 66 -36.95 -13.10 70.18
N THR A 67 -36.43 -14.04 69.39
CA THR A 67 -35.56 -13.78 68.23
C THR A 67 -36.18 -14.34 66.96
N PHE A 68 -35.84 -13.74 65.83
CA PHE A 68 -36.21 -14.22 64.50
C PHE A 68 -35.13 -13.84 63.50
N LEU A 69 -35.07 -14.60 62.40
CA LEU A 69 -34.15 -14.34 61.29
C LEU A 69 -34.97 -14.19 60.01
N VAL A 70 -34.68 -13.12 59.28
CA VAL A 70 -35.30 -12.84 57.99
C VAL A 70 -34.24 -12.79 56.90
N LYS A 71 -34.62 -13.20 55.69
CA LYS A 71 -33.80 -13.10 54.50
C LYS A 71 -34.55 -12.31 53.44
N VAL A 72 -33.94 -11.21 53.00
CA VAL A 72 -34.38 -10.48 51.82
C VAL A 72 -33.47 -10.89 50.67
N SER A 73 -34.02 -11.15 49.49
CA SER A 73 -33.24 -11.53 48.32
C SER A 73 -33.82 -10.91 47.06
N GLY A 74 -32.99 -10.83 46.00
CA GLY A 74 -33.41 -10.31 44.70
C GLY A 74 -33.41 -8.80 44.57
N ILE A 75 -32.86 -8.04 45.52
CA ILE A 75 -32.65 -6.60 45.36
C ILE A 75 -31.56 -6.37 44.30
N ARG A 76 -31.86 -5.55 43.31
CA ARG A 76 -30.97 -5.16 42.21
C ARG A 76 -30.79 -3.66 42.24
N THR A 77 -29.55 -3.22 42.08
CA THR A 77 -29.21 -1.79 42.00
C THR A 77 -28.47 -1.48 40.71
N GLU A 78 -28.40 -0.21 40.34
CA GLU A 78 -27.54 0.20 39.22
C GLU A 78 -26.06 -0.13 39.51
N ALA A 79 -25.31 -0.45 38.45
CA ALA A 79 -23.90 -0.82 38.55
C ALA A 79 -23.00 0.35 39.02
N GLY A 80 -21.90 0.03 39.69
CA GLY A 80 -20.82 0.96 40.06
C GLY A 80 -20.24 0.69 41.46
N GLY A 81 -19.07 1.27 41.76
CA GLY A 81 -18.28 1.20 43.02
C GLY A 81 -18.76 0.29 44.16
N THR A 82 -18.83 0.82 45.38
CA THR A 82 -19.38 0.10 46.54
C THR A 82 -20.86 0.46 46.73
N THR A 83 -21.67 -0.50 47.13
CA THR A 83 -23.09 -0.32 47.47
C THR A 83 -23.29 -0.64 48.95
N GLN A 84 -23.74 0.37 49.71
CA GLN A 84 -24.16 0.21 51.09
C GLN A 84 -25.68 0.06 51.15
N ALA A 85 -26.18 -0.77 52.07
CA ALA A 85 -27.59 -0.86 52.41
C ALA A 85 -27.82 -0.36 53.83
N TYR A 86 -28.95 0.31 54.04
CA TYR A 86 -29.49 0.76 55.31
C TYR A 86 -30.88 0.15 55.52
N VAL A 87 -31.14 -0.41 56.70
CA VAL A 87 -32.41 -1.09 57.01
C VAL A 87 -33.16 -0.36 58.13
N GLN A 88 -34.47 -0.19 57.94
CA GLN A 88 -35.37 0.43 58.93
C GLN A 88 -36.70 -0.34 59.03
N TRP A 89 -37.14 -0.60 60.27
CA TRP A 89 -38.45 -1.20 60.57
C TRP A 89 -39.51 -0.14 60.85
N LEU A 90 -40.73 -0.41 60.39
CA LEU A 90 -41.95 0.34 60.70
C LEU A 90 -42.99 -0.66 61.20
N THR A 91 -42.92 -1.02 62.48
CA THR A 91 -43.68 -2.13 63.09
C THR A 91 -44.52 -1.71 64.29
N ASN A 92 -45.45 -2.58 64.70
CA ASN A 92 -46.22 -2.42 65.94
C ASN A 92 -45.39 -2.60 67.22
N GLU A 93 -44.21 -3.19 67.11
CA GLU A 93 -43.25 -3.41 68.20
C GLU A 93 -41.93 -2.69 67.91
N GLN A 94 -41.15 -2.31 68.94
CA GLN A 94 -39.83 -1.73 68.76
C GLN A 94 -38.78 -2.82 68.50
N LEU A 95 -38.20 -2.82 67.30
CA LEU A 95 -37.20 -3.80 66.87
C LEU A 95 -35.82 -3.12 66.67
N PRO A 96 -34.93 -3.10 67.68
CA PRO A 96 -33.64 -2.45 67.56
C PRO A 96 -32.74 -3.20 66.55
N ILE A 97 -32.13 -2.46 65.61
CA ILE A 97 -31.10 -2.97 64.71
C ILE A 97 -29.74 -2.42 65.19
N PRO A 98 -28.83 -3.25 65.73
CA PRO A 98 -27.55 -2.78 66.28
C PRO A 98 -26.64 -2.11 65.24
N SER A 99 -26.62 -2.62 64.00
CA SER A 99 -25.85 -2.09 62.87
C SER A 99 -26.74 -2.00 61.64
N PRO A 100 -27.41 -0.86 61.40
CA PRO A 100 -28.37 -0.77 60.31
C PRO A 100 -27.71 -0.58 58.93
N ILE A 101 -26.41 -0.29 58.87
CA ILE A 101 -25.66 -0.07 57.62
C ILE A 101 -24.69 -1.23 57.38
N THR A 102 -24.69 -1.78 56.17
CA THR A 102 -23.72 -2.79 55.73
C THR A 102 -23.37 -2.65 54.24
N THR A 103 -22.16 -3.07 53.85
CA THR A 103 -21.79 -3.16 52.43
C THR A 103 -22.43 -4.42 51.83
N VAL A 104 -23.27 -4.24 50.81
CA VAL A 104 -24.03 -5.33 50.15
C VAL A 104 -23.54 -5.62 48.74
N GLY A 105 -22.59 -4.83 48.22
CA GLY A 105 -21.98 -5.09 46.92
C GLY A 105 -20.75 -4.24 46.66
N THR A 106 -19.84 -4.79 45.87
CA THR A 106 -18.69 -4.09 45.29
C THR A 106 -18.63 -4.40 43.81
N SER A 107 -18.39 -3.40 42.98
CA SER A 107 -18.19 -3.61 41.55
C SER A 107 -16.87 -4.30 41.30
N GLN A 108 -16.93 -5.32 40.47
CA GLN A 108 -15.79 -6.04 39.94
C GLN A 108 -15.97 -6.17 38.44
N THR A 109 -14.87 -6.20 37.70
CA THR A 109 -14.89 -6.52 36.27
C THR A 109 -15.41 -7.94 36.11
N SER A 110 -16.49 -8.12 35.35
CA SER A 110 -17.11 -9.43 35.14
C SER A 110 -16.66 -10.11 33.84
N LEU A 111 -16.21 -9.33 32.85
CA LEU A 111 -15.83 -9.82 31.53
C LEU A 111 -14.49 -9.23 31.13
N TYR A 112 -13.55 -10.12 30.82
CA TYR A 112 -12.38 -9.84 30.00
C TYR A 112 -12.57 -10.49 28.63
N ALA A 113 -12.00 -9.91 27.59
CA ALA A 113 -12.05 -10.52 26.26
C ALA A 113 -10.86 -10.11 25.40
N THR A 114 -10.32 -11.08 24.69
CA THR A 114 -9.28 -10.88 23.69
C THR A 114 -9.81 -11.26 22.32
N THR A 115 -9.71 -10.34 21.35
CA THR A 115 -10.25 -10.51 20.00
C THR A 115 -9.12 -10.58 18.99
N LEU A 116 -9.04 -11.65 18.22
CA LEU A 116 -8.15 -11.80 17.07
C LEU A 116 -8.94 -11.41 15.82
N ALA A 117 -8.58 -10.28 15.24
CA ALA A 117 -9.19 -9.76 14.01
C ALA A 117 -8.83 -10.62 12.79
N ALA A 118 -9.64 -10.53 11.73
CA ALA A 118 -9.38 -11.20 10.46
C ALA A 118 -9.06 -10.18 9.37
N SER A 119 -8.05 -10.47 8.54
CA SER A 119 -7.88 -9.76 7.27
C SER A 119 -8.79 -10.38 6.20
N VAL A 120 -9.30 -9.53 5.31
CA VAL A 120 -10.12 -9.93 4.17
C VAL A 120 -9.51 -9.34 2.90
N TYR A 121 -9.30 -10.18 1.89
CA TYR A 121 -8.74 -9.78 0.59
C TYR A 121 -9.17 -10.75 -0.50
N GLY A 122 -9.53 -10.21 -1.67
CA GLY A 122 -9.89 -10.98 -2.86
C GLY A 122 -11.27 -11.62 -2.79
N THR A 123 -11.39 -12.81 -3.36
CA THR A 123 -12.60 -13.63 -3.33
C THR A 123 -12.38 -14.81 -2.37
N GLY A 124 -13.30 -15.00 -1.43
CA GLY A 124 -13.21 -16.08 -0.43
C GLY A 124 -13.67 -17.43 -0.97
N PRO A 125 -13.46 -18.52 -0.20
CA PRO A 125 -14.02 -19.82 -0.55
C PRO A 125 -15.56 -19.76 -0.55
N PRO A 126 -16.25 -20.61 -1.33
CA PRO A 126 -17.71 -20.72 -1.23
C PRO A 126 -18.10 -21.25 0.16
N LEU A 127 -19.26 -20.82 0.65
CA LEU A 127 -19.83 -21.36 1.89
C LEU A 127 -20.09 -22.87 1.74
N PRO A 128 -19.58 -23.73 2.64
CA PRO A 128 -19.83 -25.16 2.58
C PRO A 128 -21.32 -25.52 2.62
N GLN A 129 -21.70 -26.60 1.94
CA GLN A 129 -23.09 -27.08 1.90
C GLN A 129 -23.58 -27.51 3.29
N TYR A 130 -22.71 -28.14 4.09
CA TYR A 130 -22.98 -28.56 5.45
C TYR A 130 -22.28 -27.62 6.41
N LEU A 131 -23.08 -26.97 7.27
CA LEU A 131 -22.58 -26.05 8.28
C LEU A 131 -22.27 -26.82 9.57
N ASP A 132 -21.06 -27.37 9.61
CA ASP A 132 -20.48 -27.95 10.81
C ASP A 132 -19.05 -27.45 11.03
N PHE A 133 -18.58 -27.60 12.26
CA PHE A 133 -17.30 -27.08 12.72
C PHE A 133 -16.12 -27.54 11.86
N ASP A 134 -16.08 -28.83 11.52
CA ASP A 134 -14.96 -29.42 10.76
C ASP A 134 -14.92 -28.88 9.34
N ASN A 135 -16.08 -28.75 8.68
CA ASN A 135 -16.19 -28.13 7.37
C ASN A 135 -15.81 -26.64 7.40
N MET A 136 -16.10 -25.92 8.48
CA MET A 136 -15.68 -24.52 8.59
C MET A 136 -14.16 -24.40 8.72
N ILE A 137 -13.52 -25.24 9.53
CA ILE A 137 -12.05 -25.28 9.64
C ILE A 137 -11.42 -25.69 8.29
N ALA A 138 -11.96 -26.71 7.63
CA ALA A 138 -11.45 -27.20 6.34
C ALA A 138 -11.65 -26.20 5.19
N SER A 139 -12.60 -25.27 5.30
CA SER A 139 -12.90 -24.29 4.24
C SER A 139 -11.76 -23.31 3.95
N GLY A 140 -10.88 -23.08 4.93
CA GLY A 140 -9.85 -22.03 4.85
C GLY A 140 -10.41 -20.60 4.79
N ALA A 141 -11.69 -20.41 5.13
CA ALA A 141 -12.30 -19.09 5.23
C ALA A 141 -11.54 -18.22 6.24
N GLY A 142 -11.50 -16.90 5.99
CA GLY A 142 -10.97 -15.95 6.97
C GLY A 142 -11.68 -16.15 8.30
N MET A 143 -10.96 -16.11 9.42
CA MET A 143 -11.52 -16.40 10.73
C MET A 143 -11.12 -15.33 11.73
N ALA A 144 -12.12 -14.78 12.40
CA ALA A 144 -11.94 -13.84 13.49
C ALA A 144 -12.39 -14.55 14.77
N THR A 145 -11.57 -14.57 15.82
CA THR A 145 -11.90 -15.30 17.06
C THR A 145 -11.96 -14.36 18.24
N THR A 146 -12.97 -14.54 19.09
CA THR A 146 -13.04 -13.90 20.41
C THR A 146 -12.80 -14.94 21.50
N ARG A 147 -11.87 -14.69 22.42
CA ARG A 147 -11.81 -15.40 23.70
C ARG A 147 -12.46 -14.52 24.77
N VAL A 148 -13.50 -15.02 25.42
CA VAL A 148 -14.12 -14.37 26.58
C VAL A 148 -13.70 -15.08 27.83
N THR A 149 -13.42 -14.33 28.89
CA THR A 149 -12.94 -14.85 30.16
C THR A 149 -13.69 -14.16 31.29
N GLU A 150 -14.15 -14.94 32.26
CA GLU A 150 -14.74 -14.40 33.48
C GLU A 150 -13.73 -13.52 34.23
N GLY A 151 -14.20 -12.46 34.89
CA GLY A 151 -13.34 -11.71 35.81
C GLY A 151 -13.24 -12.31 37.21
N PHE A 152 -14.18 -13.19 37.56
CA PHE A 152 -14.21 -13.98 38.80
C PHE A 152 -15.12 -15.19 38.55
N GLY A 153 -14.87 -16.33 39.21
CA GLY A 153 -15.47 -17.64 38.88
C GLY A 153 -16.98 -17.82 39.11
N SER A 154 -17.75 -16.74 39.20
CA SER A 154 -19.22 -16.74 39.19
C SER A 154 -19.76 -15.55 38.41
N ALA A 155 -18.94 -14.98 37.54
CA ALA A 155 -19.31 -13.83 36.73
C ALA A 155 -20.29 -14.26 35.65
N PHE A 156 -20.10 -15.43 35.05
CA PHE A 156 -20.99 -16.04 34.07
C PHE A 156 -22.10 -16.80 34.78
N VAL A 157 -23.32 -16.30 34.60
CA VAL A 157 -24.47 -16.79 35.37
C VAL A 157 -25.54 -17.30 34.41
N ARG A 158 -25.86 -18.60 34.56
CA ARG A 158 -26.99 -19.20 33.86
C ARG A 158 -28.31 -18.53 34.26
N ARG A 159 -29.34 -18.75 33.47
CA ARG A 159 -30.70 -18.33 33.85
C ARG A 159 -31.19 -19.13 35.07
N VAL A 160 -31.37 -18.49 36.23
CA VAL A 160 -31.63 -19.20 37.51
C VAL A 160 -33.11 -19.23 37.90
N THR A 161 -33.92 -18.24 37.52
CA THR A 161 -35.26 -18.02 38.11
C THR A 161 -36.30 -17.54 37.09
N ALA A 162 -37.58 -17.75 37.40
CA ALA A 162 -38.71 -17.34 36.56
C ALA A 162 -38.88 -15.80 36.43
N ASP A 163 -38.26 -15.00 37.30
CA ASP A 163 -38.27 -13.54 37.25
C ASP A 163 -37.20 -12.94 36.32
N THR A 164 -36.35 -13.78 35.71
CA THR A 164 -35.37 -13.36 34.70
C THR A 164 -36.00 -13.40 33.31
N THR A 165 -35.82 -12.35 32.53
CA THR A 165 -36.28 -12.30 31.14
C THR A 165 -35.32 -13.01 30.20
N ASN A 166 -34.02 -13.05 30.54
CA ASN A 166 -32.94 -13.68 29.77
C ASN A 166 -31.90 -14.30 30.72
N GLY A 167 -31.02 -15.18 30.23
CA GLY A 167 -29.76 -15.50 30.92
C GLY A 167 -28.74 -14.36 30.80
N MET A 168 -27.56 -14.51 31.42
CA MET A 168 -26.42 -13.68 31.01
C MET A 168 -26.14 -13.97 29.54
N ARG A 169 -25.89 -12.91 28.76
CA ARG A 169 -25.46 -13.04 27.37
C ARG A 169 -24.10 -12.41 27.12
N VAL A 170 -23.34 -13.04 26.22
CA VAL A 170 -22.15 -12.50 25.60
C VAL A 170 -22.53 -12.06 24.19
N MET A 171 -22.24 -10.81 23.85
CA MET A 171 -22.54 -10.24 22.55
C MET A 171 -21.26 -9.86 21.85
N ILE A 172 -21.12 -10.28 20.60
CA ILE A 172 -20.00 -9.93 19.74
C ILE A 172 -20.56 -9.18 18.52
N ARG A 173 -20.07 -7.97 18.30
CA ARG A 173 -20.42 -7.14 17.13
C ARG A 173 -19.19 -7.02 16.25
N LEU A 174 -19.37 -7.18 14.94
CA LEU A 174 -18.28 -7.05 13.98
C LEU A 174 -18.38 -5.73 13.20
N ALA A 175 -17.22 -5.17 12.87
CA ALA A 175 -17.08 -3.98 12.03
C ALA A 175 -16.08 -4.26 10.90
N GLY A 176 -16.18 -3.51 9.79
CA GLY A 176 -15.31 -3.69 8.62
C GLY A 176 -15.69 -4.88 7.72
N VAL A 177 -16.86 -5.48 7.93
CA VAL A 177 -17.33 -6.62 7.15
C VAL A 177 -17.70 -6.18 5.73
N PRO A 178 -17.13 -6.79 4.67
CA PRO A 178 -17.47 -6.46 3.29
C PRO A 178 -18.95 -6.69 2.97
N THR A 179 -19.50 -5.88 2.07
CA THR A 179 -20.90 -6.04 1.63
C THR A 179 -21.06 -7.40 0.94
N GLY A 180 -22.15 -8.12 1.26
CA GLY A 180 -22.41 -9.45 0.71
C GLY A 180 -21.64 -10.60 1.38
N ALA A 181 -20.74 -10.31 2.34
CA ALA A 181 -20.07 -11.36 3.10
C ALA A 181 -21.03 -12.04 4.08
N LYS A 182 -20.90 -13.37 4.19
CA LYS A 182 -21.62 -14.19 5.15
C LYS A 182 -20.73 -14.54 6.32
N ILE A 183 -21.30 -14.49 7.52
CA ILE A 183 -20.58 -14.86 8.74
C ILE A 183 -21.34 -15.98 9.44
N VAL A 184 -20.60 -17.01 9.82
CA VAL A 184 -21.15 -18.15 10.55
C VAL A 184 -20.39 -18.36 11.86
N ALA A 185 -21.10 -18.86 12.87
CA ALA A 185 -20.60 -19.06 14.21
C ALA A 185 -21.11 -20.38 14.80
N PRO A 186 -20.40 -20.99 15.77
CA PRO A 186 -20.86 -22.21 16.43
C PRO A 186 -22.22 -22.02 17.10
N ASP A 187 -23.07 -23.03 17.05
CA ASP A 187 -24.37 -23.02 17.72
C ASP A 187 -24.22 -23.19 19.25
N ALA A 188 -23.20 -23.90 19.69
CA ALA A 188 -22.85 -24.07 21.09
C ALA A 188 -21.32 -24.10 21.27
N ILE A 189 -20.85 -23.68 22.43
CA ILE A 189 -19.42 -23.52 22.76
C ILE A 189 -19.18 -24.07 24.15
N ALA A 190 -18.27 -25.02 24.25
CA ALA A 190 -17.77 -25.59 25.48
C ALA A 190 -16.61 -24.71 25.99
N GLY A 191 -16.68 -24.27 27.24
CA GLY A 191 -15.65 -23.46 27.85
C GLY A 191 -14.43 -24.27 28.30
N SER A 192 -13.50 -23.57 28.96
CA SER A 192 -12.15 -24.06 29.27
C SER A 192 -12.10 -25.23 30.24
N ASP A 193 -13.15 -25.42 31.04
CA ASP A 193 -13.26 -26.50 32.02
C ASP A 193 -14.20 -27.64 31.56
N ALA A 194 -14.73 -27.56 30.34
CA ALA A 194 -15.49 -28.64 29.73
C ALA A 194 -14.60 -29.86 29.41
N ALA A 195 -15.23 -31.00 29.12
CA ALA A 195 -14.51 -32.25 28.82
C ALA A 195 -13.56 -32.11 27.63
N ILE A 196 -13.98 -31.39 26.59
CA ILE A 196 -13.09 -30.87 25.53
C ILE A 196 -13.53 -29.43 25.27
N PRO A 197 -12.70 -28.42 25.58
CA PRO A 197 -13.02 -27.03 25.28
C PRO A 197 -13.15 -26.79 23.78
N THR A 198 -14.09 -25.94 23.35
CA THR A 198 -14.14 -25.46 21.97
C THR A 198 -12.90 -24.61 21.70
N SER A 199 -12.23 -24.86 20.58
CA SER A 199 -11.06 -24.11 20.17
C SER A 199 -11.10 -23.76 18.69
N SER A 200 -10.80 -22.51 18.39
CA SER A 200 -10.57 -22.01 17.03
C SER A 200 -9.23 -22.45 16.45
N GLY A 201 -8.29 -22.82 17.31
CA GLY A 201 -6.88 -22.99 17.00
C GLY A 201 -6.05 -21.69 16.92
N GLN A 202 -6.70 -20.51 16.87
CA GLN A 202 -5.99 -19.23 16.80
C GLN A 202 -5.33 -18.81 18.12
N PHE A 203 -5.64 -19.46 19.25
CA PHE A 203 -4.96 -19.27 20.54
C PHE A 203 -3.99 -20.42 20.87
N GLY A 204 -3.39 -21.05 19.85
CA GLY A 204 -2.29 -21.99 20.02
C GLY A 204 -2.67 -23.42 20.46
N THR A 205 -3.96 -23.76 20.47
CA THR A 205 -4.44 -25.14 20.66
C THR A 205 -4.90 -25.74 19.33
N ASN A 206 -5.21 -27.03 19.28
CA ASN A 206 -5.78 -27.62 18.05
C ASN A 206 -7.25 -27.21 17.91
N PRO A 207 -7.73 -26.93 16.69
CA PRO A 207 -9.13 -26.60 16.47
C PRO A 207 -10.03 -27.79 16.83
N THR A 208 -11.13 -27.53 17.52
CA THR A 208 -12.13 -28.54 17.89
C THR A 208 -13.46 -27.87 18.22
N GLY A 209 -14.57 -28.49 17.81
CA GLY A 209 -15.92 -28.04 18.17
C GLY A 209 -16.20 -28.13 19.67
N GLY A 210 -15.48 -29.00 20.39
CA GLY A 210 -15.64 -29.21 21.82
C GLY A 210 -16.64 -30.31 22.19
N LEU A 211 -16.60 -30.70 23.46
CA LEU A 211 -17.43 -31.76 24.07
C LEU A 211 -17.94 -31.25 25.42
N TYR A 212 -19.25 -31.02 25.50
CA TYR A 212 -19.94 -30.70 26.75
C TYR A 212 -20.40 -31.98 27.43
N ASN A 213 -20.18 -32.12 28.74
CA ASN A 213 -20.63 -33.27 29.51
C ASN A 213 -21.33 -32.84 30.81
N PRO A 214 -22.67 -32.79 30.85
CA PRO A 214 -23.42 -32.36 32.03
C PRO A 214 -23.28 -33.33 33.23
N LEU A 215 -22.78 -34.54 33.00
CA LEU A 215 -22.55 -35.52 34.08
C LEU A 215 -21.21 -35.31 34.79
N ALA A 216 -20.31 -34.51 34.22
CA ALA A 216 -18.98 -34.23 34.79
C ALA A 216 -18.99 -33.08 35.81
N GLY A 217 -20.12 -32.39 35.98
CA GLY A 217 -20.25 -31.17 36.77
C GLY A 217 -20.74 -30.01 35.92
N ASN A 218 -20.90 -28.84 36.55
CA ASN A 218 -21.20 -27.61 35.83
C ASN A 218 -19.91 -27.08 35.21
N THR A 219 -19.91 -26.90 33.90
CA THR A 219 -18.81 -26.33 33.12
C THR A 219 -19.38 -25.28 32.18
N LEU A 220 -18.59 -24.28 31.82
CA LEU A 220 -19.09 -23.20 30.95
C LEU A 220 -19.65 -23.75 29.64
N LEU A 221 -20.89 -23.39 29.37
CA LEU A 221 -21.58 -23.67 28.13
C LEU A 221 -22.28 -22.41 27.63
N LEU A 222 -21.84 -21.94 26.47
CA LEU A 222 -22.46 -20.81 25.76
C LEU A 222 -23.26 -21.34 24.57
N VAL A 223 -24.48 -20.87 24.38
CA VAL A 223 -25.33 -21.27 23.27
C VAL A 223 -25.84 -20.07 22.50
N ARG A 224 -25.74 -20.13 21.17
CA ARG A 224 -26.14 -19.05 20.29
C ARG A 224 -27.64 -18.76 20.41
N VAL A 225 -27.99 -17.48 20.43
CA VAL A 225 -29.37 -17.00 20.48
C VAL A 225 -29.73 -16.43 19.13
N ARG A 226 -30.69 -17.04 18.43
CA ARG A 226 -31.18 -16.57 17.13
C ARG A 226 -32.28 -15.55 17.31
N GLY A 227 -32.25 -14.49 16.50
CA GLY A 227 -33.27 -13.44 16.53
C GLY A 227 -33.21 -12.58 17.79
N ALA A 228 -32.08 -12.60 18.49
CA ALA A 228 -31.82 -11.64 19.56
C ALA A 228 -31.75 -10.23 18.96
N GLN A 229 -32.31 -9.26 19.67
CA GLN A 229 -32.14 -7.86 19.32
C GLN A 229 -30.68 -7.45 19.51
N PRO A 230 -30.24 -6.33 18.90
CA PRO A 230 -28.86 -5.87 19.01
C PRO A 230 -28.43 -5.55 20.46
N ASP A 231 -29.37 -5.15 21.31
CA ASP A 231 -29.12 -4.97 22.73
C ASP A 231 -29.00 -6.31 23.48
N GLY A 232 -29.18 -7.45 22.80
CA GLY A 232 -29.12 -8.78 23.37
C GLY A 232 -30.41 -9.24 24.03
N SER A 233 -31.53 -8.52 23.89
CA SER A 233 -32.84 -8.96 24.41
C SER A 233 -33.57 -9.89 23.42
N GLY A 234 -34.54 -10.68 23.91
CA GLY A 234 -35.41 -11.52 23.06
C GLY A 234 -34.70 -12.74 22.45
N GLY A 235 -35.21 -13.23 21.32
CA GLY A 235 -34.66 -14.40 20.63
C GLY A 235 -34.84 -15.74 21.35
N PHE A 236 -34.28 -16.79 20.78
CA PHE A 236 -34.33 -18.15 21.33
C PHE A 236 -32.99 -18.88 21.15
N VAL A 237 -32.63 -19.73 22.11
CA VAL A 237 -31.43 -20.57 22.02
C VAL A 237 -31.60 -21.60 20.90
N VAL A 238 -30.57 -21.75 20.07
CA VAL A 238 -30.61 -22.66 18.89
C VAL A 238 -30.37 -24.12 19.25
N TRP A 239 -29.88 -24.39 20.45
CA TRP A 239 -29.53 -25.72 20.93
C TRP A 239 -29.84 -25.84 22.42
N THR A 240 -30.16 -27.05 22.87
CA THR A 240 -30.45 -27.32 24.28
C THR A 240 -29.71 -28.59 24.73
N PRO A 241 -29.05 -28.58 25.90
CA PRO A 241 -28.35 -29.76 26.40
C PRO A 241 -29.29 -30.94 26.66
N SER A 242 -28.86 -32.13 26.24
CA SER A 242 -29.38 -33.42 26.68
C SER A 242 -28.60 -33.97 27.88
N THR A 243 -28.95 -35.17 28.37
CA THR A 243 -28.46 -35.72 29.65
C THR A 243 -27.06 -36.38 29.60
N GLY A 244 -26.42 -36.47 28.44
CA GLY A 244 -25.12 -37.15 28.27
C GLY A 244 -24.04 -36.30 27.60
N PRO A 245 -22.83 -36.85 27.39
CA PRO A 245 -21.77 -36.18 26.63
C PRO A 245 -22.21 -35.82 25.21
N GLN A 246 -21.95 -34.59 24.78
CA GLN A 246 -22.45 -34.02 23.54
C GLN A 246 -21.33 -33.29 22.80
N ALA A 247 -21.02 -33.76 21.58
CA ALA A 247 -20.10 -33.07 20.68
C ALA A 247 -20.80 -31.83 20.09
N LEU A 248 -20.10 -30.71 20.04
CA LEU A 248 -20.65 -29.42 19.62
C LEU A 248 -20.19 -29.09 18.18
N PHE A 249 -20.83 -29.72 17.20
CA PHE A 249 -20.46 -29.57 15.78
C PHE A 249 -21.29 -28.53 15.02
N GLY A 250 -22.47 -28.16 15.53
CA GLY A 250 -23.40 -27.27 14.82
C GLY A 250 -22.85 -25.86 14.62
N VAL A 251 -23.06 -25.31 13.43
CA VAL A 251 -22.70 -23.94 13.05
C VAL A 251 -23.88 -23.30 12.32
N GLY A 252 -24.07 -21.99 12.46
CA GLY A 252 -25.00 -21.28 11.61
C GLY A 252 -24.73 -19.80 11.44
N GLU A 253 -25.44 -19.21 10.48
CA GLU A 253 -25.32 -17.80 10.09
C GLU A 253 -25.79 -16.86 11.20
N ILE A 254 -25.01 -15.81 11.47
CA ILE A 254 -25.26 -14.86 12.55
C ILE A 254 -26.36 -13.85 12.21
N ASP A 255 -26.77 -13.05 13.19
CA ASP A 255 -27.81 -12.04 13.01
C ASP A 255 -27.23 -10.72 12.46
N TYR A 256 -28.09 -9.93 11.80
CA TYR A 256 -27.71 -8.65 11.18
C TYR A 256 -28.68 -7.54 11.59
N GLN A 257 -28.13 -6.37 11.93
CA GLN A 257 -28.90 -5.13 12.05
C GLN A 257 -28.49 -4.19 10.91
N GLY A 258 -29.31 -4.11 9.87
CA GLY A 258 -28.89 -3.44 8.64
C GLY A 258 -27.66 -4.12 8.07
N SER A 259 -26.55 -3.39 7.92
CA SER A 259 -25.26 -3.91 7.46
C SER A 259 -24.30 -4.28 8.60
N SER A 260 -24.74 -4.25 9.86
CA SER A 260 -23.91 -4.53 11.04
C SER A 260 -24.17 -5.94 11.58
N PRO A 261 -23.27 -6.90 11.32
CA PRO A 261 -23.39 -8.25 11.83
C PRO A 261 -23.07 -8.35 13.33
N TYR A 262 -23.81 -9.21 14.02
CA TYR A 262 -23.58 -9.52 15.44
C TYR A 262 -24.02 -10.94 15.78
N VAL A 263 -23.46 -11.48 16.86
CA VAL A 263 -23.87 -12.77 17.43
C VAL A 263 -24.05 -12.63 18.93
N VAL A 264 -25.05 -13.33 19.46
CA VAL A 264 -25.37 -13.37 20.89
C VAL A 264 -25.30 -14.81 21.35
N TYR A 265 -24.62 -15.03 22.47
CA TYR A 265 -24.59 -16.31 23.18
C TYR A 265 -25.18 -16.15 24.56
N GLU A 266 -26.02 -17.08 25.00
CA GLU A 266 -26.54 -17.17 26.37
C GLU A 266 -25.77 -18.22 27.16
N VAL A 267 -25.45 -17.91 28.42
CA VAL A 267 -24.84 -18.85 29.37
C VAL A 267 -25.92 -19.85 29.81
N LEU A 268 -25.76 -21.12 29.44
CA LEU A 268 -26.67 -22.19 29.87
C LEU A 268 -26.12 -23.01 31.04
N ASP A 269 -24.81 -23.07 31.16
CA ASP A 269 -24.13 -23.72 32.29
C ASP A 269 -22.80 -23.00 32.58
N ALA A 270 -22.36 -23.05 33.84
CA ALA A 270 -21.15 -22.41 34.34
C ALA A 270 -20.82 -22.92 35.75
N SER A 271 -19.52 -23.03 36.04
CA SER A 271 -19.01 -23.22 37.39
C SER A 271 -19.21 -21.97 38.24
N SER A 272 -19.41 -22.13 39.55
CA SER A 272 -19.49 -21.01 40.50
C SER A 272 -18.19 -20.78 41.27
N THR A 273 -17.14 -21.54 40.96
CA THR A 273 -15.86 -21.51 41.68
C THR A 273 -14.65 -21.49 40.78
N THR A 274 -14.79 -21.94 39.53
CA THR A 274 -13.72 -21.99 38.54
C THR A 274 -13.75 -20.69 37.74
N LEU A 275 -12.60 -20.11 37.45
CA LEU A 275 -12.51 -19.02 36.48
C LEU A 275 -12.58 -19.61 35.07
N GLU A 276 -13.66 -19.34 34.35
CA GLU A 276 -13.92 -19.95 33.05
C GLU A 276 -13.60 -19.01 31.87
N SER A 277 -13.23 -19.59 30.73
CA SER A 277 -13.06 -18.88 29.47
C SER A 277 -13.63 -19.69 28.30
N ALA A 278 -13.94 -19.05 27.17
CA ALA A 278 -14.44 -19.72 25.97
C ALA A 278 -13.91 -19.05 24.70
N GLN A 279 -13.54 -19.85 23.71
CA GLN A 279 -13.17 -19.37 22.38
C GLN A 279 -14.36 -19.44 21.43
N ILE A 280 -14.59 -18.32 20.73
CA ILE A 280 -15.72 -18.10 19.83
C ILE A 280 -15.17 -17.79 18.43
N PRO A 281 -14.95 -18.82 17.58
CA PRO A 281 -14.57 -18.61 16.19
C PRO A 281 -15.74 -18.05 15.37
N LEU A 282 -15.44 -17.10 14.50
CA LEU A 282 -16.39 -16.52 13.53
C LEU A 282 -15.75 -16.63 12.14
N TRP A 283 -16.34 -17.44 11.26
CA TRP A 283 -15.81 -17.64 9.90
C TRP A 283 -16.46 -16.66 8.92
N LEU A 284 -15.64 -16.08 8.07
CA LEU A 284 -15.98 -15.04 7.12
C LEU A 284 -15.89 -15.58 5.69
N PHE A 285 -17.05 -15.69 5.06
CA PHE A 285 -17.19 -16.10 3.67
C PHE A 285 -17.44 -14.87 2.82
N LEU A 286 -16.43 -14.46 2.05
CA LEU A 286 -16.53 -13.31 1.15
C LEU A 286 -17.41 -13.65 -0.06
N PRO A 287 -18.07 -12.66 -0.67
CA PRO A 287 -18.81 -12.86 -1.92
C PRO A 287 -17.88 -13.43 -3.00
N THR A 288 -18.40 -14.40 -3.77
CA THR A 288 -17.63 -15.09 -4.83
C THR A 288 -17.67 -14.34 -6.17
N ASP A 289 -18.60 -13.40 -6.30
CA ASP A 289 -18.86 -12.58 -7.49
C ASP A 289 -18.30 -11.16 -7.38
N GLN A 290 -17.72 -10.79 -6.23
CA GLN A 290 -17.17 -9.46 -5.98
C GLN A 290 -15.76 -9.54 -5.40
N PHE A 291 -14.85 -8.75 -5.97
CA PHE A 291 -13.49 -8.64 -5.45
C PHE A 291 -13.47 -7.69 -4.26
N VAL A 292 -13.06 -8.19 -3.09
CA VAL A 292 -12.90 -7.38 -1.89
C VAL A 292 -11.48 -6.81 -1.84
N THR A 293 -11.36 -5.48 -1.82
CA THR A 293 -10.08 -4.81 -1.53
C THR A 293 -9.66 -5.09 -0.09
N GLU A 294 -8.36 -5.02 0.19
CA GLU A 294 -7.81 -5.33 1.52
C GLU A 294 -8.55 -4.57 2.63
N GLY A 295 -9.02 -5.31 3.64
CA GLY A 295 -9.76 -4.80 4.78
C GLY A 295 -9.52 -5.63 6.04
N VAL A 296 -9.94 -5.09 7.18
CA VAL A 296 -9.81 -5.75 8.48
C VAL A 296 -11.17 -5.81 9.16
N VAL A 297 -11.57 -7.02 9.55
CA VAL A 297 -12.77 -7.26 10.36
C VAL A 297 -12.39 -7.34 11.82
N THR A 298 -12.93 -6.40 12.60
CA THR A 298 -12.70 -6.29 14.05
C THR A 298 -13.93 -6.66 14.83
N GLN A 299 -13.74 -7.03 16.10
CA GLN A 299 -14.81 -7.40 17.01
C GLN A 299 -14.86 -6.47 18.21
N THR A 300 -16.07 -6.25 18.72
CA THR A 300 -16.31 -5.66 20.04
C THR A 300 -17.17 -6.60 20.84
N VAL A 301 -16.88 -6.73 22.13
CA VAL A 301 -17.52 -7.69 23.02
C VAL A 301 -18.22 -6.93 24.15
N SER A 302 -19.39 -7.40 24.55
CA SER A 302 -20.11 -6.85 25.71
C SER A 302 -21.00 -7.90 26.35
N LEU A 303 -21.42 -7.65 27.59
CA LEU A 303 -22.46 -8.43 28.24
C LEU A 303 -23.84 -7.89 27.88
N GLY A 304 -24.83 -8.77 27.79
CA GLY A 304 -26.21 -8.45 27.44
C GLY A 304 -27.25 -9.18 28.29
N PRO A 305 -28.50 -8.70 28.32
CA PRO A 305 -29.00 -7.55 27.55
C PRO A 305 -28.49 -6.18 28.04
N LEU A 306 -28.10 -5.31 27.12
CA LEU A 306 -27.74 -3.92 27.39
C LEU A 306 -28.99 -3.07 27.66
N SER A 307 -28.91 -2.16 28.62
CA SER A 307 -30.00 -1.25 28.94
C SER A 307 -29.47 0.11 29.37
N THR A 308 -30.07 1.17 28.82
CA THR A 308 -29.86 2.56 29.24
C THR A 308 -30.95 3.05 30.20
N LEU A 309 -31.98 2.24 30.46
CA LEU A 309 -33.07 2.58 31.38
C LEU A 309 -32.58 2.73 32.82
N THR A 310 -32.85 3.90 33.40
CA THR A 310 -32.49 4.27 34.78
C THR A 310 -33.57 3.82 35.76
N GLY A 311 -33.15 3.23 36.88
CA GLY A 311 -34.03 2.85 37.97
C GLY A 311 -35.00 1.69 37.67
N SER A 312 -36.11 1.69 38.39
CA SER A 312 -37.14 0.65 38.34
C SER A 312 -38.14 0.94 37.22
N VAL A 313 -38.07 0.16 36.14
CA VAL A 313 -38.83 0.39 34.89
C VAL A 313 -39.55 -0.90 34.49
N ALA A 314 -40.80 -0.76 34.02
CA ALA A 314 -41.59 -1.89 33.54
C ALA A 314 -41.02 -2.47 32.24
N GLY A 315 -41.01 -3.80 32.13
CA GLY A 315 -40.49 -4.51 30.95
C GLY A 315 -38.97 -4.45 30.76
N ALA A 316 -38.22 -3.81 31.66
CA ALA A 316 -36.77 -3.73 31.55
C ALA A 316 -36.12 -5.12 31.75
N PRO A 317 -35.05 -5.45 31.00
CA PRO A 317 -34.47 -6.78 31.04
C PRO A 317 -33.89 -7.15 32.41
N ILE A 318 -33.92 -8.44 32.72
CA ILE A 318 -33.33 -9.05 33.92
C ILE A 318 -32.56 -10.31 33.49
N PRO A 319 -31.23 -10.38 33.68
CA PRO A 319 -30.36 -9.28 34.11
C PRO A 319 -30.31 -8.15 33.07
N ARG A 320 -29.76 -6.99 33.44
CA ARG A 320 -29.44 -5.91 32.48
C ARG A 320 -28.05 -5.36 32.74
N TYR A 321 -27.33 -5.07 31.67
CA TYR A 321 -25.94 -4.65 31.70
C TYR A 321 -25.79 -3.23 31.17
N LYS A 322 -24.79 -2.53 31.71
CA LYS A 322 -24.35 -1.24 31.19
C LYS A 322 -23.19 -1.50 30.22
N ALA A 323 -23.20 -0.83 29.08
CA ALA A 323 -22.08 -0.90 28.14
C ALA A 323 -20.79 -0.40 28.82
N ALA A 324 -19.71 -1.16 28.66
CA ALA A 324 -18.39 -0.86 29.20
C ALA A 324 -17.32 -1.35 28.22
N THR A 325 -16.17 -0.68 28.20
CA THR A 325 -15.00 -1.16 27.46
C THR A 325 -14.46 -2.41 28.13
N VAL A 326 -14.26 -3.46 27.36
CA VAL A 326 -13.72 -4.73 27.84
C VAL A 326 -12.19 -4.69 27.76
N THR A 327 -11.55 -5.13 28.84
CA THR A 327 -10.08 -5.28 28.91
C THR A 327 -9.68 -6.66 28.37
N ASN A 328 -8.51 -6.76 27.75
CA ASN A 328 -7.95 -8.03 27.31
C ASN A 328 -7.71 -9.01 28.48
N ASP A 329 -7.83 -10.30 28.21
CA ASP A 329 -7.66 -11.35 29.22
C ASP A 329 -6.22 -11.87 29.32
N CYS A 330 -5.29 -11.36 28.51
CA CYS A 330 -3.97 -12.00 28.39
C CYS A 330 -3.15 -11.96 29.68
N GLN A 331 -3.29 -10.89 30.47
CA GLN A 331 -2.60 -10.76 31.76
C GLN A 331 -3.18 -11.75 32.77
N LEU A 332 -4.51 -11.93 32.74
CA LEU A 332 -5.24 -12.86 33.60
C LEU A 332 -4.86 -14.31 33.29
N LEU A 333 -4.66 -14.63 32.01
CA LEU A 333 -4.29 -15.98 31.55
C LEU A 333 -2.77 -16.20 31.46
N GLY A 334 -1.95 -15.17 31.70
CA GLY A 334 -0.49 -15.26 31.66
C GLY A 334 0.11 -15.47 30.27
N ASP A 335 -0.59 -15.07 29.21
CA ASP A 335 -0.25 -15.41 27.83
C ASP A 335 0.05 -14.22 26.91
N CYS A 336 0.18 -13.00 27.44
CA CYS A 336 0.41 -11.79 26.62
C CYS A 336 1.63 -11.85 25.68
N ASN A 337 2.61 -12.72 25.96
CA ASN A 337 3.81 -12.92 25.15
C ASN A 337 3.74 -14.15 24.23
N ALA A 338 2.59 -14.82 24.16
CA ALA A 338 2.42 -16.04 23.37
C ALA A 338 2.62 -15.78 21.87
N ASN A 339 3.10 -16.81 21.16
CA ASN A 339 3.43 -16.69 19.73
C ASN A 339 2.22 -16.61 18.81
N TYR A 340 1.01 -16.89 19.30
CA TYR A 340 -0.21 -16.68 18.50
C TYR A 340 -0.69 -15.23 18.46
N PHE A 341 -0.14 -14.36 19.30
CA PHE A 341 -0.33 -12.92 19.16
C PHE A 341 0.66 -12.34 18.14
N PRO A 342 0.28 -11.27 17.41
CA PRO A 342 1.16 -10.63 16.44
C PRO A 342 2.35 -9.99 17.13
N LYS A 343 3.51 -10.17 16.52
CA LYS A 343 4.79 -9.63 16.98
C LYS A 343 5.45 -8.94 15.81
N MET A 344 5.67 -7.63 15.95
CA MET A 344 6.31 -6.84 14.92
C MET A 344 7.82 -6.97 15.02
N GLU A 345 8.46 -7.24 13.91
CA GLU A 345 9.90 -7.11 13.72
C GLU A 345 10.14 -6.26 12.48
N ILE A 346 11.04 -5.27 12.58
CA ILE A 346 11.44 -4.47 11.43
C ILE A 346 12.88 -4.78 11.02
N THR A 347 13.12 -4.85 9.71
CA THR A 347 14.44 -5.09 9.14
C THR A 347 14.71 -4.08 8.03
N PRO A 348 15.58 -3.07 8.27
CA PRO A 348 16.06 -2.19 7.21
C PRO A 348 16.80 -3.01 6.14
N THR A 349 16.56 -2.75 4.86
CA THR A 349 17.26 -3.50 3.79
C THR A 349 18.70 -3.03 3.57
N ARG A 350 19.14 -1.99 4.28
CA ARG A 350 20.49 -1.43 4.23
C ARG A 350 20.89 -0.94 5.63
N SER A 351 22.16 -1.12 6.00
CA SER A 351 22.73 -0.64 7.27
C SER A 351 24.07 0.09 7.04
N PRO A 352 24.31 1.24 7.70
CA PRO A 352 23.32 2.18 8.22
C PRO A 352 22.59 2.88 7.07
N GLU A 353 21.40 3.45 7.32
CA GLU A 353 20.67 4.31 6.37
C GLU A 353 21.32 5.69 6.26
N ASP A 354 22.64 5.70 6.03
CA ASP A 354 23.43 6.88 5.75
C ASP A 354 23.26 7.24 4.27
N PHE A 355 22.50 8.30 4.04
CA PHE A 355 22.34 8.94 2.76
C PHE A 355 23.32 10.12 2.67
N SER A 356 23.90 10.30 1.49
CA SER A 356 24.73 11.45 1.18
C SER A 356 24.40 11.93 -0.22
N ALA A 357 24.09 13.22 -0.34
CA ALA A 357 23.65 13.80 -1.60
C ALA A 357 23.94 15.31 -1.63
N PRO A 358 24.36 15.87 -2.78
CA PRO A 358 24.44 17.31 -2.95
C PRO A 358 23.09 17.99 -2.78
N SER A 359 23.09 19.20 -2.23
CA SER A 359 21.90 20.07 -2.27
C SER A 359 21.43 20.26 -3.72
N GLY A 360 20.11 20.20 -3.95
CA GLY A 360 19.50 20.28 -5.28
C GLY A 360 19.38 18.96 -6.05
N SER A 361 19.95 17.86 -5.53
CA SER A 361 19.87 16.54 -6.18
C SER A 361 18.50 15.86 -6.05
N ALA A 362 18.30 14.77 -6.80
CA ALA A 362 17.09 13.96 -6.77
C ALA A 362 16.94 13.19 -5.45
N ALA A 363 15.71 12.75 -5.16
CA ALA A 363 15.42 11.93 -4.00
C ALA A 363 16.18 10.59 -4.04
N GLN A 364 16.60 10.10 -2.87
CA GLN A 364 17.13 8.75 -2.69
C GLN A 364 16.13 7.92 -1.89
N SER A 365 16.00 6.63 -2.19
CA SER A 365 15.02 5.76 -1.55
C SER A 365 15.68 4.77 -0.60
N GLY A 366 15.00 4.48 0.51
CA GLY A 366 15.29 3.36 1.40
C GLY A 366 14.06 2.49 1.61
N TYR A 367 14.28 1.30 2.17
CA TYR A 367 13.23 0.32 2.40
C TYR A 367 13.39 -0.34 3.77
N VAL A 368 12.26 -0.50 4.46
CA VAL A 368 12.16 -1.23 5.71
C VAL A 368 11.17 -2.37 5.52
N LEU A 369 11.60 -3.59 5.81
CA LEU A 369 10.73 -4.75 5.84
C LEU A 369 10.05 -4.81 7.21
N VAL A 370 8.73 -4.96 7.21
CA VAL A 370 7.94 -5.24 8.40
C VAL A 370 7.57 -6.72 8.36
N HIS A 371 7.84 -7.44 9.44
CA HIS A 371 7.55 -8.85 9.61
C HIS A 371 6.61 -9.05 10.80
N ASN A 372 5.54 -9.83 10.60
CA ASN A 372 4.79 -10.44 11.68
C ASN A 372 5.44 -11.80 11.99
N ILE A 373 6.25 -11.84 13.05
CA ILE A 373 6.90 -13.07 13.52
C ILE A 373 6.05 -13.85 14.54
N GLY A 374 4.84 -13.34 14.82
CA GLY A 374 3.83 -14.01 15.64
C GLY A 374 2.68 -14.54 14.79
N GLY A 375 1.59 -14.88 15.47
CA GLY A 375 0.32 -15.27 14.87
C GLY A 375 -0.62 -14.08 14.73
N GLY A 376 -1.88 -14.36 14.40
CA GLY A 376 -2.91 -13.35 14.25
C GLY A 376 -2.59 -12.28 13.21
N LEU A 377 -3.37 -11.19 13.23
CA LEU A 377 -3.20 -10.06 12.34
C LEU A 377 -2.37 -8.97 13.01
N LEU A 378 -1.19 -8.68 12.47
CA LEU A 378 -0.42 -7.49 12.85
C LEU A 378 -0.97 -6.28 12.08
N GLN A 379 -1.32 -5.21 12.77
CA GLN A 379 -1.59 -3.91 12.13
C GLN A 379 -0.52 -2.93 12.59
N TRP A 380 0.12 -2.26 11.65
CA TRP A 380 1.24 -1.36 11.96
C TRP A 380 1.08 -0.03 11.25
N ARG A 381 1.72 1.00 11.81
CA ARG A 381 1.86 2.32 11.21
C ARG A 381 3.26 2.89 11.44
N VAL A 382 3.66 3.82 10.59
CA VAL A 382 4.95 4.49 10.61
C VAL A 382 4.74 5.99 10.77
N LEU A 383 5.42 6.57 11.73
CA LEU A 383 5.46 8.01 11.97
C LEU A 383 6.88 8.50 11.73
N THR A 384 7.04 9.73 11.26
CA THR A 384 8.35 10.38 11.14
C THR A 384 8.56 11.32 12.31
N ARG A 385 9.64 11.13 13.07
CA ARG A 385 10.06 11.99 14.17
C ARG A 385 11.38 12.66 13.83
N TYR A 386 11.34 13.93 13.46
CA TYR A 386 12.53 14.70 13.12
C TYR A 386 13.34 15.05 14.37
N VAL A 387 14.66 14.82 14.32
CA VAL A 387 15.62 15.34 15.31
C VAL A 387 15.99 16.78 14.93
N ASN A 388 16.23 17.04 13.65
CA ASN A 388 16.46 18.36 13.09
C ASN A 388 15.92 18.49 11.66
N GLY A 389 15.70 19.74 11.23
CA GLY A 389 14.96 20.04 10.01
C GLY A 389 13.51 19.52 10.05
N ALA A 390 12.83 19.54 8.90
CA ALA A 390 11.51 18.94 8.71
C ALA A 390 11.24 18.76 7.20
N GLY A 391 10.31 17.86 6.85
CA GLY A 391 9.78 17.70 5.49
C GLY A 391 10.75 17.08 4.47
N TRP A 392 11.95 16.68 4.88
CA TRP A 392 12.95 16.07 3.99
C TRP A 392 12.83 14.55 3.90
N LEU A 393 11.94 13.93 4.67
CA LEU A 393 11.67 12.51 4.64
C LEU A 393 10.19 12.28 4.32
N THR A 394 9.93 11.40 3.37
CA THR A 394 8.57 10.98 3.00
C THR A 394 8.45 9.48 3.03
N VAL A 395 7.31 8.96 3.50
CA VAL A 395 7.05 7.51 3.62
C VAL A 395 5.88 7.16 2.71
N ALA A 396 6.08 6.18 1.83
CA ALA A 396 5.02 5.61 1.02
C ALA A 396 4.25 4.57 1.85
N ASN A 397 2.91 4.65 1.84
CA ASN A 397 2.02 3.76 2.60
C ASN A 397 2.40 3.67 4.09
N PRO A 398 2.18 4.74 4.89
CA PRO A 398 2.63 4.83 6.28
C PRO A 398 1.86 3.92 7.25
N SER A 399 1.09 2.96 6.75
CA SER A 399 0.37 1.96 7.54
C SER A 399 0.05 0.75 6.69
N GLY A 400 -0.07 -0.40 7.32
CA GLY A 400 -0.44 -1.65 6.67
C GLY A 400 -0.73 -2.77 7.67
N ALA A 401 -0.88 -3.97 7.14
CA ALA A 401 -1.11 -5.17 7.92
C ALA A 401 -0.11 -6.28 7.55
N ASN A 402 0.17 -7.16 8.51
CA ASN A 402 1.12 -8.26 8.40
C ASN A 402 2.44 -7.83 7.74
N ASN A 403 3.01 -8.71 6.91
CA ASN A 403 4.30 -8.50 6.28
C ASN A 403 4.17 -7.49 5.15
N ALA A 404 5.07 -6.52 5.12
CA ALA A 404 5.07 -5.49 4.09
C ALA A 404 6.46 -4.91 3.88
N THR A 405 6.64 -4.24 2.74
CA THR A 405 7.81 -3.42 2.45
C THR A 405 7.40 -1.96 2.48
N VAL A 406 7.95 -1.20 3.42
CA VAL A 406 7.76 0.25 3.52
C VAL A 406 8.89 0.93 2.78
N ARG A 407 8.56 1.70 1.75
CA ARG A 407 9.51 2.59 1.06
C ARG A 407 9.46 3.97 1.70
N PHE A 408 10.62 4.57 1.90
CA PHE A 408 10.73 5.99 2.23
C PHE A 408 11.74 6.67 1.30
N ASP A 409 11.55 7.96 1.07
CA ASP A 409 12.43 8.78 0.24
C ASP A 409 13.02 9.94 1.06
N VAL A 410 14.33 10.15 0.93
CA VAL A 410 15.04 11.32 1.46
C VAL A 410 15.20 12.38 0.37
N LEU A 411 14.91 13.64 0.70
CA LEU A 411 14.70 14.75 -0.24
C LEU A 411 15.74 15.87 -0.05
N PRO A 412 16.95 15.76 -0.67
CA PRO A 412 18.01 16.77 -0.52
C PRO A 412 17.76 18.07 -1.32
N LYS A 413 16.78 18.07 -2.25
CA LYS A 413 16.60 19.14 -3.24
C LYS A 413 16.50 20.56 -2.68
N SER A 414 15.84 20.73 -1.53
CA SER A 414 15.58 22.03 -0.92
C SER A 414 16.30 22.22 0.41
N LEU A 415 17.26 21.35 0.72
CA LEU A 415 18.00 21.40 1.98
C LEU A 415 19.33 22.12 1.79
N PRO A 416 19.67 23.07 2.69
CA PRO A 416 21.03 23.56 2.83
C PRO A 416 22.02 22.44 3.16
N GLU A 417 23.30 22.68 2.88
CA GLU A 417 24.40 21.84 3.35
C GLU A 417 24.31 21.65 4.87
N GLY A 418 24.46 20.41 5.32
CA GLY A 418 24.34 20.06 6.73
C GLY A 418 23.96 18.62 6.99
N LEU A 419 23.88 18.28 8.27
CA LEU A 419 23.49 16.97 8.75
C LEU A 419 22.01 16.99 9.18
N TYR A 420 21.23 16.06 8.63
CA TYR A 420 19.81 15.89 8.92
C TYR A 420 19.52 14.51 9.49
N GLU A 421 18.79 14.45 10.61
CA GLU A 421 18.53 13.22 11.37
C GLU A 421 17.04 13.12 11.72
N ALA A 422 16.46 11.93 11.55
CA ALA A 422 15.07 11.62 11.90
C ALA A 422 14.93 10.13 12.21
N ASP A 423 13.94 9.78 13.03
CA ASP A 423 13.53 8.41 13.25
C ASP A 423 12.26 8.11 12.46
N LEU A 424 12.24 6.97 11.77
CA LEU A 424 11.02 6.29 11.40
C LEU A 424 10.56 5.44 12.59
N VAL A 425 9.41 5.80 13.16
CA VAL A 425 8.81 5.16 14.34
C VAL A 425 7.72 4.21 13.88
N PHE A 426 8.01 2.92 13.92
CA PHE A 426 7.06 1.84 13.64
C PHE A 426 6.29 1.49 14.91
N GLN A 427 4.97 1.47 14.83
CA GLN A 427 4.07 1.18 15.94
C GLN A 427 3.10 0.06 15.58
N ASN A 428 2.90 -0.89 16.49
CA ASN A 428 1.75 -1.78 16.44
C ASN A 428 0.49 -1.00 16.86
N VAL A 429 -0.54 -0.99 16.01
CA VAL A 429 -1.76 -0.17 16.19
C VAL A 429 -2.68 -0.75 17.28
N ASN A 430 -2.64 -2.07 17.49
CA ASN A 430 -3.50 -2.77 18.45
C ASN A 430 -2.72 -3.86 19.22
N PRO A 431 -1.77 -3.48 20.08
CA PRO A 431 -0.95 -4.43 20.82
C PRO A 431 -1.77 -5.15 21.90
N TYR A 432 -1.66 -6.47 21.94
CA TYR A 432 -2.33 -7.32 22.94
C TYR A 432 -1.71 -7.21 24.32
N SER A 433 -0.49 -6.67 24.46
CA SER A 433 0.13 -6.40 25.75
C SER A 433 -0.47 -5.19 26.47
N GLY A 434 -1.31 -4.38 25.80
CA GLY A 434 -1.84 -3.11 26.31
C GLY A 434 -0.87 -1.94 26.20
N SER A 435 0.36 -2.18 25.75
CA SER A 435 1.40 -1.17 25.57
C SER A 435 1.82 -1.11 24.10
N VAL A 436 1.81 0.08 23.50
CA VAL A 436 2.33 0.30 22.15
C VAL A 436 3.85 0.18 22.19
N GLU A 437 4.36 -0.91 21.61
CA GLU A 437 5.79 -1.08 21.36
C GLU A 437 6.18 -0.26 20.12
N GLU A 438 7.24 0.54 20.27
CA GLU A 438 7.83 1.31 19.19
C GLU A 438 9.15 0.66 18.75
N GLN A 439 9.34 0.50 17.45
CA GLN A 439 10.62 0.16 16.85
C GLN A 439 11.09 1.30 15.94
N PHE A 440 12.39 1.53 15.89
CA PHE A 440 12.97 2.72 15.27
C PHE A 440 13.92 2.36 14.15
N VAL A 441 13.84 3.09 13.05
CA VAL A 441 14.90 3.15 12.04
C VAL A 441 15.45 4.57 12.02
N HIS A 442 16.73 4.70 12.37
CA HIS A 442 17.40 5.98 12.41
C HIS A 442 17.94 6.34 11.02
N VAL A 443 17.44 7.46 10.46
CA VAL A 443 17.74 7.91 9.11
C VAL A 443 18.65 9.14 9.19
N LYS A 444 19.78 9.05 8.49
CA LYS A 444 20.78 10.13 8.45
C LYS A 444 21.00 10.59 7.02
N LEU A 445 20.78 11.87 6.75
CA LEU A 445 21.07 12.50 5.47
C LEU A 445 22.16 13.56 5.64
N THR A 446 23.31 13.32 5.02
CA THR A 446 24.38 14.32 4.88
C THR A 446 24.17 15.05 3.57
N VAL A 447 23.76 16.32 3.63
CA VAL A 447 23.65 17.17 2.45
C VAL A 447 24.98 17.86 2.24
N THR A 448 25.61 17.64 1.09
CA THR A 448 26.86 18.32 0.71
C THR A 448 26.58 19.56 -0.12
N ALA A 449 27.60 20.41 -0.32
CA ALA A 449 27.52 21.55 -1.23
C ALA A 449 26.93 21.16 -2.61
N PRO A 450 26.16 22.06 -3.27
CA PRO A 450 25.64 21.82 -4.62
C PRO A 450 26.76 21.46 -5.60
N LEU A 451 26.49 20.53 -6.52
CA LEU A 451 27.41 20.29 -7.63
C LEU A 451 27.49 21.56 -8.49
N PRO A 452 28.68 21.93 -9.00
CA PRO A 452 28.80 23.05 -9.93
C PRO A 452 27.91 22.82 -11.16
N GLU A 453 27.20 23.87 -11.61
CA GLU A 453 26.29 23.79 -12.77
C GLU A 453 27.04 23.22 -13.98
N GLN A 454 26.53 22.10 -14.52
CA GLN A 454 27.03 21.53 -15.77
C GLN A 454 26.64 22.48 -16.92
N PRO A 455 27.58 22.92 -17.77
CA PRO A 455 27.25 23.83 -18.87
C PRO A 455 26.20 23.20 -19.80
N PRO A 456 25.29 24.01 -20.39
CA PRO A 456 24.21 23.51 -21.23
C PRO A 456 24.76 22.63 -22.37
N PRO A 457 24.05 21.56 -22.77
CA PRO A 457 24.46 20.70 -23.86
C PRO A 457 24.71 21.53 -25.13
N ALA A 458 25.87 21.33 -25.76
CA ALA A 458 26.20 22.01 -27.02
C ALA A 458 25.12 21.70 -28.08
N PRO A 459 24.67 22.69 -28.86
CA PRO A 459 23.64 22.48 -29.86
C PRO A 459 24.11 21.48 -30.92
N ALA A 460 23.21 20.57 -31.32
CA ALA A 460 23.48 19.61 -32.38
C ALA A 460 23.74 20.33 -33.73
N PRO A 461 24.65 19.82 -34.57
CA PRO A 461 24.83 20.34 -35.92
C PRO A 461 23.61 19.99 -36.77
N THR A 462 23.31 20.83 -37.76
CA THR A 462 22.27 20.53 -38.77
C THR A 462 22.88 20.52 -40.16
N ILE A 463 22.45 19.60 -41.01
CA ILE A 463 22.83 19.56 -42.43
C ILE A 463 21.56 19.89 -43.23
N THR A 464 21.61 20.97 -44.00
CA THR A 464 20.51 21.42 -44.84
C THR A 464 20.72 21.06 -46.30
N ASN A 465 21.96 20.94 -46.75
CA ASN A 465 22.30 20.49 -48.09
C ASN A 465 23.71 19.91 -48.16
N VAL A 466 24.00 19.11 -49.19
CA VAL A 466 25.34 18.66 -49.56
C VAL A 466 25.55 18.96 -51.03
N VAL A 467 26.62 19.68 -51.35
CA VAL A 467 26.92 20.14 -52.71
C VAL A 467 28.37 19.89 -53.08
N THR A 468 28.71 19.87 -54.36
CA THR A 468 30.12 19.89 -54.76
C THR A 468 30.73 21.29 -54.55
N PRO A 469 32.02 21.41 -54.19
CA PRO A 469 32.64 22.71 -53.90
C PRO A 469 32.76 23.62 -55.12
N GLY A 470 32.95 23.04 -56.30
CA GLY A 470 33.05 23.78 -57.54
C GLY A 470 31.69 24.32 -57.97
N SER A 471 30.86 23.44 -58.54
CA SER A 471 29.59 23.88 -59.13
C SER A 471 28.53 24.29 -58.10
N ARG A 472 28.66 23.85 -56.84
CA ARG A 472 27.64 24.00 -55.78
C ARG A 472 26.31 23.31 -56.11
N TRP A 473 26.37 22.24 -56.92
CA TRP A 473 25.22 21.39 -57.21
C TRP A 473 25.16 20.17 -56.29
N GLY A 474 23.93 19.79 -55.92
CA GLY A 474 23.63 18.51 -55.26
C GLY A 474 23.59 17.41 -56.30
N MET A 475 24.76 16.88 -56.64
CA MET A 475 24.95 15.75 -57.57
C MET A 475 25.19 14.46 -56.79
N PRO A 476 25.06 13.27 -57.39
CA PRO A 476 25.69 12.10 -56.80
C PRO A 476 27.20 12.35 -56.68
N PHE A 477 27.82 11.84 -55.62
CA PHE A 477 29.23 12.09 -55.30
C PHE A 477 30.07 10.85 -55.53
N ALA A 478 31.36 11.01 -55.82
CA ALA A 478 32.27 9.88 -55.99
C ALA A 478 33.13 9.64 -54.74
N PRO A 479 33.56 8.39 -54.48
CA PRO A 479 34.56 8.11 -53.46
C PRO A 479 35.82 8.96 -53.67
N GLY A 480 36.34 9.54 -52.58
CA GLY A 480 37.51 10.42 -52.63
C GLY A 480 37.24 11.84 -53.13
N ALA A 481 36.03 12.15 -53.61
CA ALA A 481 35.67 13.50 -54.05
C ALA A 481 35.52 14.48 -52.87
N LEU A 482 35.63 15.78 -53.13
CA LEU A 482 35.28 16.82 -52.16
C LEU A 482 33.79 17.18 -52.25
N VAL A 483 33.18 17.38 -51.10
CA VAL A 483 31.81 17.91 -50.96
C VAL A 483 31.76 18.95 -49.86
N VAL A 484 30.79 19.86 -49.94
CA VAL A 484 30.51 20.89 -48.93
C VAL A 484 29.16 20.60 -48.30
N LEU A 485 29.16 20.39 -46.98
CA LEU A 485 27.97 20.31 -46.16
C LEU A 485 27.56 21.73 -45.79
N LEU A 486 26.34 22.11 -46.14
CA LEU A 486 25.71 23.38 -45.73
C LEU A 486 24.83 23.12 -44.51
N GLY A 487 24.86 24.01 -43.54
CA GLY A 487 24.23 23.73 -42.25
C GLY A 487 24.37 24.83 -41.20
N THR A 488 24.20 24.44 -39.93
CA THR A 488 24.44 25.30 -38.76
C THR A 488 25.11 24.51 -37.64
N ASN A 489 25.73 25.25 -36.71
CA ASN A 489 26.40 24.73 -35.52
C ASN A 489 27.56 23.78 -35.84
N PHE A 490 28.21 23.91 -36.98
CA PHE A 490 29.50 23.26 -37.20
C PHE A 490 30.58 23.95 -36.35
N THR A 491 31.53 23.17 -35.84
CA THR A 491 32.62 23.63 -34.98
C THR A 491 33.89 22.87 -35.35
N ASP A 492 35.06 23.31 -34.87
CA ASP A 492 36.33 22.60 -35.09
C ASP A 492 36.36 21.17 -34.52
N GLN A 493 35.39 20.82 -33.67
CA GLN A 493 35.22 19.47 -33.11
C GLN A 493 34.14 18.65 -33.83
N THR A 494 33.47 19.21 -34.84
CA THR A 494 32.48 18.46 -35.63
C THR A 494 33.17 17.29 -36.32
N THR A 495 32.60 16.10 -36.20
CA THR A 495 33.01 14.93 -36.98
C THR A 495 31.94 14.60 -38.01
N VAL A 496 32.33 14.09 -39.17
CA VAL A 496 31.40 13.72 -40.25
C VAL A 496 31.58 12.24 -40.59
N THR A 497 30.47 11.54 -40.74
CA THR A 497 30.45 10.17 -41.26
C THR A 497 29.55 10.07 -42.48
N MET A 498 29.92 9.20 -43.42
CA MET A 498 29.11 8.83 -44.59
C MET A 498 28.94 7.32 -44.60
N ARG A 499 27.69 6.83 -44.51
CA ARG A 499 27.37 5.41 -44.31
C ARG A 499 28.15 4.80 -43.11
N GLY A 500 28.32 5.61 -42.04
CA GLY A 500 29.05 5.23 -40.83
C GLY A 500 30.59 5.27 -40.95
N ARG A 501 31.15 5.58 -42.12
CA ARG A 501 32.61 5.72 -42.31
C ARG A 501 33.05 7.17 -42.11
N PRO A 502 34.18 7.42 -41.42
CA PRO A 502 34.66 8.77 -41.17
C PRO A 502 35.07 9.46 -42.47
N ALA A 503 34.55 10.67 -42.70
CA ALA A 503 34.97 11.55 -43.79
C ALA A 503 36.09 12.48 -43.30
N SER A 504 37.10 12.72 -44.13
CA SER A 504 38.21 13.63 -43.79
C SER A 504 37.76 15.07 -43.92
N ILE A 505 37.88 15.87 -42.86
CA ILE A 505 37.49 17.28 -42.87
C ILE A 505 38.62 18.13 -43.44
N VAL A 506 38.29 18.98 -44.41
CA VAL A 506 39.23 19.85 -45.12
C VAL A 506 39.12 21.29 -44.64
N LEU A 507 37.90 21.78 -44.46
CA LEU A 507 37.62 23.15 -44.03
C LEU A 507 36.36 23.16 -43.17
N VAL A 508 36.36 23.97 -42.13
CA VAL A 508 35.20 24.14 -41.24
C VAL A 508 34.94 25.62 -40.98
N SER A 509 33.66 25.97 -40.97
CA SER A 509 33.09 27.22 -40.51
C SER A 509 31.77 26.90 -39.81
N ALA A 510 31.13 27.88 -39.16
CA ALA A 510 29.88 27.63 -38.44
C ALA A 510 28.71 27.11 -39.31
N THR A 511 28.77 27.33 -40.63
CA THR A 511 27.68 27.05 -41.58
C THR A 511 28.08 26.22 -42.80
N GLU A 512 29.38 26.06 -43.06
CA GLU A 512 29.90 25.22 -44.14
C GLU A 512 31.02 24.31 -43.62
N LEU A 513 30.99 23.05 -44.05
CA LEU A 513 32.01 22.07 -43.71
C LEU A 513 32.39 21.28 -44.98
N THR A 514 33.61 21.45 -45.46
CA THR A 514 34.13 20.74 -46.63
C THR A 514 34.78 19.44 -46.18
N VAL A 515 34.34 18.32 -46.77
CA VAL A 515 34.90 16.99 -46.48
C VAL A 515 35.29 16.27 -47.75
N GLN A 516 36.23 15.34 -47.60
CA GLN A 516 36.49 14.30 -48.58
C GLN A 516 35.56 13.10 -48.32
N VAL A 517 34.81 12.71 -49.35
CA VAL A 517 34.02 11.46 -49.34
C VAL A 517 34.97 10.29 -49.07
N PRO A 518 34.66 9.39 -48.11
CA PRO A 518 35.54 8.25 -47.82
C PRO A 518 35.84 7.43 -49.07
N VAL A 519 37.13 7.20 -49.33
CA VAL A 519 37.65 6.61 -50.57
C VAL A 519 37.21 5.16 -50.80
N ASP A 520 36.79 4.48 -49.75
CA ASP A 520 36.44 3.06 -49.76
C ASP A 520 34.92 2.83 -49.95
N LEU A 521 34.12 3.89 -50.09
CA LEU A 521 32.68 3.77 -50.32
C LEU A 521 32.35 3.14 -51.68
N THR A 522 31.32 2.30 -51.69
CA THR A 522 30.78 1.71 -52.92
C THR A 522 29.55 2.49 -53.42
N PRO A 523 29.27 2.49 -54.74
CA PRO A 523 28.10 3.15 -55.30
C PRO A 523 26.77 2.75 -54.62
N GLY A 524 25.86 3.73 -54.51
CA GLY A 524 24.54 3.61 -53.88
C GLY A 524 24.28 4.68 -52.81
N PRO A 525 23.09 4.67 -52.18
CA PRO A 525 22.71 5.66 -51.17
C PRO A 525 23.65 5.68 -49.96
N ALA A 526 23.99 6.86 -49.46
CA ALA A 526 24.84 7.07 -48.29
C ALA A 526 24.26 8.16 -47.38
N PRO A 527 23.89 7.82 -46.13
CA PRO A 527 23.52 8.84 -45.15
C PRO A 527 24.77 9.59 -44.67
N VAL A 528 24.70 10.91 -44.65
CA VAL A 528 25.71 11.82 -44.10
C VAL A 528 25.25 12.30 -42.72
N VAL A 529 26.12 12.17 -41.72
CA VAL A 529 25.83 12.60 -40.33
C VAL A 529 26.99 13.42 -39.80
N ALA A 530 26.69 14.62 -39.29
CA ALA A 530 27.63 15.46 -38.54
C ALA A 530 27.38 15.30 -37.04
N THR A 531 28.43 15.28 -36.22
CA THR A 531 28.31 15.08 -34.75
C THR A 531 29.17 16.07 -33.99
N ASN A 532 28.59 16.75 -32.99
CA ASN A 532 29.28 17.59 -32.01
C ASN A 532 29.16 16.96 -30.61
N SER A 533 30.27 16.60 -29.98
CA SER A 533 30.29 16.15 -28.56
C SER A 533 29.19 15.14 -28.20
N GLY A 534 28.93 14.18 -29.10
CA GLY A 534 27.92 13.13 -28.94
C GLY A 534 26.51 13.47 -29.47
N SER A 535 26.24 14.71 -29.86
CA SER A 535 24.98 15.13 -30.49
C SER A 535 25.08 15.06 -32.00
N ALA A 536 24.33 14.15 -32.62
CA ALA A 536 24.32 13.92 -34.07
C ALA A 536 23.23 14.76 -34.78
N SER A 537 23.51 15.16 -36.02
CA SER A 537 22.51 15.71 -36.93
C SER A 537 21.50 14.63 -37.35
N VAL A 538 20.35 15.05 -37.88
CA VAL A 538 19.54 14.16 -38.71
C VAL A 538 20.38 13.74 -39.92
N ALA A 539 20.27 12.47 -40.33
CA ALA A 539 20.99 11.96 -41.48
C ALA A 539 20.51 12.64 -42.77
N TYR A 540 21.43 13.21 -43.54
CA TYR A 540 21.15 13.77 -44.86
C TYR A 540 21.49 12.73 -45.93
N GLY A 541 20.54 12.40 -46.81
CA GLY A 541 20.73 11.40 -47.87
C GLY A 541 21.50 11.97 -49.05
N VAL A 542 22.56 11.28 -49.47
CA VAL A 542 23.24 11.52 -50.76
C VAL A 542 23.39 10.20 -51.52
N ASP A 543 23.64 10.26 -52.82
CA ASP A 543 23.95 9.09 -53.63
C ASP A 543 25.44 9.05 -53.99
N ILE A 544 26.05 7.86 -53.87
CA ILE A 544 27.43 7.63 -54.28
C ILE A 544 27.45 6.96 -55.66
N VAL A 545 28.29 7.46 -56.56
CA VAL A 545 28.54 6.89 -57.90
C VAL A 545 30.03 6.65 -58.09
N ALA A 546 30.41 5.89 -59.12
CA ALA A 546 31.81 5.55 -59.34
C ALA A 546 32.67 6.78 -59.72
N ILE A 547 32.13 7.70 -60.53
CA ILE A 547 32.78 8.95 -60.93
C ILE A 547 31.77 10.10 -60.91
N SER A 548 32.21 11.28 -60.49
CA SER A 548 31.39 12.50 -60.49
C SER A 548 32.32 13.72 -60.61
N PRO A 549 32.79 14.03 -61.84
CA PRO A 549 33.76 15.09 -62.06
C PRO A 549 33.18 16.47 -61.72
N ASP A 550 33.87 17.27 -60.91
CA ASP A 550 33.51 18.67 -60.68
C ASP A 550 34.72 19.59 -60.74
N LEU A 551 34.70 20.54 -61.68
CA LEU A 551 35.75 21.54 -61.85
C LEU A 551 35.69 22.54 -60.68
N LEU A 552 36.80 22.64 -59.94
CA LEU A 552 36.93 23.52 -58.79
C LEU A 552 37.32 24.93 -59.22
N PHE A 553 38.47 25.04 -59.86
CA PHE A 553 39.03 26.28 -60.37
C PHE A 553 40.01 26.00 -61.51
N ILE A 554 40.31 27.06 -62.26
CA ILE A 554 41.08 27.00 -63.50
C ILE A 554 42.18 28.04 -63.42
N LEU A 555 43.42 27.60 -63.59
CA LEU A 555 44.58 28.47 -63.64
C LEU A 555 45.20 28.49 -65.04
N ASN A 556 45.79 29.61 -65.39
CA ASN A 556 46.63 29.79 -66.56
C ASN A 556 48.01 29.14 -66.33
N SER A 557 48.88 29.21 -67.34
CA SER A 557 50.25 28.66 -67.26
C SER A 557 51.18 29.40 -66.28
N ASP A 558 50.78 30.59 -65.84
CA ASP A 558 51.47 31.43 -64.85
C ASP A 558 50.89 31.26 -63.43
N ASP A 559 50.12 30.19 -63.19
CA ASP A 559 49.43 29.87 -61.91
C ASP A 559 48.39 30.90 -61.46
N GLU A 560 48.03 31.85 -62.33
CA GLU A 560 47.01 32.85 -62.06
C GLU A 560 45.61 32.37 -62.48
N THR A 561 44.57 32.83 -61.78
CA THR A 561 43.19 32.40 -62.08
C THR A 561 42.74 32.90 -63.45
N ASN A 562 42.22 31.99 -64.27
CA ASN A 562 41.68 32.33 -65.57
C ASN A 562 40.43 33.22 -65.43
N SER A 563 40.45 34.38 -66.08
CA SER A 563 39.38 35.38 -66.00
C SER A 563 39.41 36.31 -67.22
N ALA A 564 38.40 37.17 -67.37
CA ALA A 564 38.36 38.17 -68.43
C ALA A 564 39.56 39.12 -68.42
N ASP A 565 40.05 39.48 -67.23
CA ASP A 565 41.19 40.38 -67.04
C ASP A 565 42.54 39.64 -67.20
N ARG A 566 42.54 38.31 -67.05
CA ARG A 566 43.71 37.43 -67.22
C ARG A 566 43.37 36.25 -68.12
N PRO A 567 43.15 36.48 -69.44
CA PRO A 567 42.86 35.42 -70.37
C PRO A 567 44.10 34.52 -70.58
N ALA A 568 43.88 33.23 -70.80
CA ALA A 568 44.95 32.29 -71.11
C ALA A 568 45.40 32.46 -72.57
N GLU A 569 46.71 32.50 -72.80
CA GLU A 569 47.25 32.48 -74.16
C GLU A 569 47.02 31.13 -74.83
N THR A 570 46.56 31.14 -76.08
CA THR A 570 46.47 29.93 -76.90
C THR A 570 47.84 29.27 -77.08
N GLY A 571 47.89 27.96 -77.27
CA GLY A 571 49.16 27.21 -77.32
C GLY A 571 49.87 27.05 -75.98
N LYS A 572 49.40 27.67 -74.88
CA LYS A 572 49.93 27.47 -73.53
C LYS A 572 49.10 26.45 -72.74
N THR A 573 49.64 26.00 -71.60
CA THR A 573 48.98 25.07 -70.69
C THR A 573 47.88 25.76 -69.89
N LEU A 574 46.71 25.14 -69.84
CA LEU A 574 45.63 25.43 -68.91
C LEU A 574 45.62 24.36 -67.82
N GLN A 575 45.49 24.79 -66.57
CA GLN A 575 45.50 23.94 -65.38
C GLN A 575 44.08 23.85 -64.81
N LEU A 576 43.53 22.64 -64.76
CA LEU A 576 42.18 22.39 -64.26
C LEU A 576 42.27 21.61 -62.95
N PHE A 577 41.82 22.22 -61.86
CA PHE A 577 41.69 21.55 -60.58
C PHE A 577 40.31 20.94 -60.48
N ILE A 578 40.26 19.63 -60.23
CA ILE A 578 39.05 18.84 -60.35
C ILE A 578 38.94 17.82 -59.21
N THR A 579 37.73 17.44 -58.87
CA THR A 579 37.46 16.36 -57.91
C THR A 579 36.59 15.27 -58.52
N GLY A 580 36.55 14.10 -57.90
CA GLY A 580 35.64 13.00 -58.26
C GLY A 580 36.07 12.14 -59.45
N LEU A 581 37.38 12.08 -59.74
CA LEU A 581 37.97 11.27 -60.81
C LEU A 581 38.59 9.95 -60.33
N ALA A 582 38.54 9.62 -59.04
CA ALA A 582 39.33 8.54 -58.45
C ALA A 582 39.17 7.16 -59.11
N SER A 583 37.99 6.85 -59.67
CA SER A 583 37.73 5.58 -60.37
C SER A 583 37.69 5.70 -61.89
N ALA A 584 38.12 6.84 -62.46
CA ALA A 584 38.11 7.06 -63.89
C ALA A 584 39.17 6.20 -64.60
N ILE A 585 38.85 5.75 -65.82
CA ILE A 585 39.86 5.26 -66.77
C ILE A 585 40.63 6.46 -67.34
N HIS A 586 41.93 6.29 -67.56
CA HIS A 586 42.81 7.34 -68.05
C HIS A 586 43.32 7.03 -69.47
N PRO A 587 43.53 8.05 -70.32
CA PRO A 587 43.31 9.48 -70.05
C PRO A 587 41.82 9.86 -70.00
N VAL A 588 41.49 10.91 -69.23
CA VAL A 588 40.16 11.55 -69.26
C VAL A 588 40.07 12.53 -70.43
N LYS A 589 38.84 12.88 -70.83
CA LYS A 589 38.59 13.79 -71.95
C LYS A 589 38.30 15.20 -71.44
N VAL A 590 39.06 16.18 -71.91
CA VAL A 590 38.84 17.60 -71.62
C VAL A 590 38.35 18.29 -72.89
N ARG A 591 37.22 18.99 -72.80
CA ARG A 591 36.74 19.85 -73.89
C ARG A 591 37.17 21.28 -73.64
N ILE A 592 37.84 21.91 -74.59
CA ILE A 592 38.01 23.37 -74.66
C ILE A 592 37.29 23.84 -75.91
N HIS A 593 36.29 24.70 -75.76
CA HIS A 593 35.43 25.09 -76.88
C HIS A 593 34.84 23.87 -77.63
N ASP A 594 35.16 23.66 -78.90
CA ASP A 594 34.73 22.53 -79.73
C ASP A 594 35.83 21.46 -79.91
N ARG A 595 36.91 21.51 -79.11
CA ARG A 595 38.08 20.62 -79.20
C ARG A 595 38.17 19.70 -77.99
N TRP A 596 38.42 18.42 -78.24
CA TRP A 596 38.63 17.40 -77.21
C TRP A 596 40.10 17.00 -77.11
N MET A 597 40.61 16.91 -75.89
CA MET A 597 41.99 16.52 -75.60
C MET A 597 42.02 15.44 -74.53
N ASP A 598 43.08 14.64 -74.56
CA ASP A 598 43.39 13.67 -73.51
C ASP A 598 44.19 14.33 -72.40
N ALA A 599 43.81 14.05 -71.15
CA ALA A 599 44.53 14.51 -69.97
C ALA A 599 44.62 13.39 -68.93
N THR A 600 45.74 13.31 -68.23
CA THR A 600 45.93 12.37 -67.12
C THR A 600 45.98 13.15 -65.81
N PRO A 601 45.18 12.80 -64.79
CA PRO A 601 45.23 13.40 -63.46
C PRO A 601 46.62 13.32 -62.83
N GLU A 602 47.11 14.46 -62.34
CA GLU A 602 48.28 14.57 -61.48
C GLU A 602 47.82 14.76 -60.02
N PRO A 603 48.42 14.04 -59.05
CA PRO A 603 48.08 14.21 -57.64
C PRO A 603 48.49 15.59 -57.14
N THR A 604 47.67 16.19 -56.28
CA THR A 604 47.99 17.46 -55.60
C THR A 604 48.27 17.25 -54.11
N LEU A 605 48.78 18.28 -53.43
CA LEU A 605 48.88 18.28 -51.96
C LEU A 605 47.52 18.39 -51.27
N GLN A 606 46.47 18.75 -52.02
CA GLN A 606 45.13 18.94 -51.49
C GLN A 606 44.33 17.62 -51.59
N LEU A 607 43.80 17.16 -50.46
CA LEU A 607 42.97 15.95 -50.41
C LEU A 607 41.78 16.06 -51.37
N GLY A 608 41.55 15.00 -52.14
CA GLY A 608 40.42 14.88 -53.04
C GLY A 608 40.47 15.80 -54.26
N VAL A 609 41.62 16.39 -54.58
CA VAL A 609 41.80 17.25 -55.75
C VAL A 609 42.89 16.71 -56.65
N ASP A 610 42.53 16.54 -57.91
CA ASP A 610 43.41 16.19 -59.01
C ASP A 610 43.69 17.43 -59.87
N LEU A 611 44.87 17.47 -60.48
CA LEU A 611 45.26 18.49 -61.45
C LEU A 611 45.31 17.88 -62.85
N LEU A 612 44.60 18.50 -63.79
CA LEU A 612 44.72 18.18 -65.22
C LEU A 612 45.42 19.34 -65.94
N LYS A 613 46.43 19.02 -66.74
CA LYS A 613 47.12 19.98 -67.60
C LYS A 613 46.79 19.68 -69.06
N VAL A 614 46.28 20.67 -69.77
CA VAL A 614 45.96 20.56 -71.20
C VAL A 614 46.53 21.76 -71.96
N THR A 615 47.01 21.56 -73.17
CA THR A 615 47.47 22.65 -74.03
C THR A 615 46.30 23.24 -74.79
N ILE A 616 46.07 24.54 -74.66
CA ILE A 616 45.01 25.25 -75.39
C ILE A 616 45.34 25.18 -76.89
N PRO A 617 44.41 24.77 -77.77
CA PRO A 617 44.64 24.75 -79.20
C PRO A 617 45.08 26.13 -79.71
N ALA A 618 46.20 26.17 -80.44
CA ALA A 618 46.85 27.42 -80.84
C ALA A 618 46.07 28.23 -81.88
N ASP A 619 45.08 27.61 -82.55
CA ASP A 619 44.25 28.18 -83.60
C ASP A 619 42.97 28.86 -83.10
N LEU A 620 42.67 28.79 -81.79
CA LEU A 620 41.48 29.43 -81.24
C LEU A 620 41.65 30.96 -81.19
N PRO A 621 40.60 31.75 -81.50
CA PRO A 621 40.69 33.20 -81.42
C PRO A 621 40.62 33.69 -79.96
N THR A 622 40.90 34.98 -79.77
CA THR A 622 40.59 35.67 -78.51
C THR A 622 39.08 35.63 -78.26
N MET A 623 38.63 34.93 -77.22
CA MET A 623 37.20 34.77 -76.92
C MET A 623 36.93 34.33 -75.48
N GLN A 624 35.69 34.49 -75.04
CA GLN A 624 35.16 33.71 -73.93
C GLN A 624 34.68 32.36 -74.46
N SER A 625 35.10 31.29 -73.81
CA SER A 625 34.75 29.91 -74.12
C SER A 625 34.32 29.17 -72.85
N ASP A 626 34.14 27.86 -72.96
CA ASP A 626 33.95 26.97 -71.84
C ASP A 626 34.93 25.79 -71.86
N THR A 627 35.09 25.17 -70.70
CA THR A 627 35.77 23.90 -70.53
C THR A 627 34.96 22.96 -69.64
N MET A 628 35.04 21.66 -69.93
CA MET A 628 34.48 20.60 -69.11
C MET A 628 35.37 19.39 -69.16
N VAL A 629 35.29 18.55 -68.14
CA VAL A 629 36.02 17.30 -68.06
C VAL A 629 35.03 16.15 -68.03
N CYS A 630 35.19 15.22 -68.95
CA CYS A 630 34.41 14.01 -69.05
C CYS A 630 35.27 12.79 -68.73
N ALA A 631 34.75 11.94 -67.86
CA ALA A 631 35.41 10.73 -67.41
C ALA A 631 34.49 9.52 -67.64
N GLN A 632 35.11 8.34 -67.75
CA GLN A 632 34.43 7.06 -67.89
C GLN A 632 34.99 6.08 -66.87
N VAL A 633 34.20 5.07 -66.51
CA VAL A 633 34.61 3.95 -65.63
C VAL A 633 34.80 2.65 -66.40
N SER A 634 34.38 2.63 -67.66
CA SER A 634 34.51 1.53 -68.61
C SER A 634 34.46 2.09 -70.03
N GLU A 635 35.20 1.48 -70.96
CA GLU A 635 35.15 1.81 -72.39
C GLU A 635 33.76 1.58 -73.02
N THR A 636 32.86 0.87 -72.31
CA THR A 636 31.54 0.47 -72.80
C THR A 636 30.37 1.32 -72.26
N LEU A 637 30.63 2.29 -71.38
CA LEU A 637 29.60 3.12 -70.75
C LEU A 637 29.74 4.59 -71.17
N ASP A 638 28.61 5.29 -71.27
CA ASP A 638 28.61 6.73 -71.53
C ASP A 638 29.36 7.49 -70.41
N GLY A 639 30.16 8.48 -70.81
CA GLY A 639 30.96 9.28 -69.89
C GLY A 639 30.12 10.25 -69.07
N VAL A 640 30.57 10.53 -67.85
CA VAL A 640 30.01 11.58 -66.99
C VAL A 640 30.88 12.82 -67.11
N CYS A 641 30.26 13.96 -67.39
CA CYS A 641 30.96 15.23 -67.54
C CYS A 641 30.71 16.16 -66.36
N SER A 642 31.73 16.95 -66.02
CA SER A 642 31.57 18.08 -65.11
C SER A 642 30.65 19.14 -65.70
N VAL A 643 30.10 19.99 -64.83
CA VAL A 643 29.49 21.24 -65.28
C VAL A 643 30.54 22.06 -66.04
N ALA A 644 30.15 22.61 -67.18
CA ALA A 644 31.03 23.46 -67.98
C ALA A 644 31.36 24.75 -67.21
N ARG A 645 32.63 25.16 -67.25
CA ARG A 645 33.08 26.43 -66.70
C ARG A 645 33.59 27.35 -67.78
N ASN A 646 33.24 28.62 -67.64
CA ASN A 646 33.76 29.66 -68.53
C ASN A 646 35.28 29.77 -68.40
N ILE A 647 35.91 29.97 -69.54
CA ILE A 647 37.32 30.33 -69.65
C ILE A 647 37.47 31.50 -70.61
N TRP A 648 38.51 32.29 -70.43
CA TRP A 648 38.87 33.39 -71.31
C TRP A 648 40.18 33.06 -72.00
N LEU A 649 40.17 33.14 -73.32
CA LEU A 649 41.29 32.84 -74.19
C LEU A 649 41.75 34.10 -74.92
N LYS A 650 43.04 34.21 -75.16
CA LYS A 650 43.65 35.25 -75.98
C LYS A 650 44.60 34.62 -76.99
N GLU A 651 44.45 35.02 -78.23
CA GLU A 651 45.30 34.58 -79.34
C GLU A 651 46.76 35.00 -79.08
N THR A 652 47.69 34.09 -79.32
CA THR A 652 49.13 34.36 -79.24
C THR A 652 49.52 35.29 -80.39
N ALA A 653 50.10 36.45 -80.09
CA ALA A 653 50.68 37.29 -81.15
C ALA A 653 51.81 36.52 -81.84
N GLN A 654 51.71 36.33 -83.16
CA GLN A 654 52.76 35.73 -84.00
C GLN A 654 54.07 36.53 -83.94
#